data_AF-A0A964YLF2-F1
#
_entry.id   AF-A0A964YLF2-F1
#
_cell.length_a   1.000
_cell.length_b   1.000
_cell.length_c   1.000
_cell.angle_alpha   90.00
_cell.angle_beta   90.00
_cell.angle_gamma   90.00
#
_symmetry.space_group_name_H-M   'P 1'
#
loop_
_entity.id
_entity.type
_entity.pdbx_description
1 polymer ?
#
loop_
_entity_poly.entity_id
_entity_poly.type
_entity_poly.pdbx_seq_one_letter_code
_entity_poly.pdbx_strand_id
1 'polypeptide(L)'
;MELLPSDAETLRNMITEEWFPHKERELEATFGIGGVVDSTRFLAVAQRLKSKGLKEVRQPDRLTISLEDNTRYTIQGEGTIAQYCQDNTLAGKSAIAMIKDRAGDLHTLDLKEYDTRIKIRREIGLDMNDPRVKSHLATWDQRVKFFRLIQRWTFVGKGVLFDLSMVRSTKKDERGLWKQVKKFYDKDLHHDIFKEQPSYEIEVELEHGMEDTNEAPKALSCLVQGLGEVLRGIQRNPILIRNSVREKVLAGYKQLVRASDEEPGKKGFRGVQPVTLEQSNIKAIGYDKRIPNIRKGYNVTDKADGLRVMGYCDDKGELFMIDMSLNVYRTGLQKPACANTLVDGEWITRNKDNEPVQMLMLFDIYHGLDNKKVDTLPFYEAIGEAPTRYSNLTSWGQAWRSGPGPKLLVKGLTPQNSLKVIEKKFLFAADTEKEIFIKCAQMLERTVPYNTDGLIITSNKAPLPERFGVRFNQQFKWKPSKDNTIDFLVKIVKDPETNQDKLTDIIRPDSADTIKHKTLRLYIGTSADPAYDDPRRTILLIKKLPSGRPGGKGAKKYRMRPVLFTPQSFEDTMASVCYLEATEDTATGEWVSRCTSHDDAPGEASGDPITNNSIVEMRYDPDPTLPSGWNWVPIRVRYDKTERFQGGSIERTLNSVETAESVWRSIHDPITRHMITTGDANPSAEEQAELTLAKERSVALSSRYYKKKSSIKNVSLVRTMAYFHNDA
;
A
#
# COMPACT_ATOMS: atom_id res chain seq x y z
N MET A 1 -2.57 18.81 -19.41
CA MET A 1 -3.03 19.46 -18.17
C MET A 1 -4.00 20.55 -18.58
N GLU A 2 -5.15 20.66 -17.92
CA GLU A 2 -6.12 21.74 -18.16
C GLU A 2 -5.88 22.83 -17.12
N LEU A 3 -5.32 23.97 -17.52
CA LEU A 3 -5.09 25.14 -16.65
C LEU A 3 -6.28 26.10 -16.73
N LEU A 4 -6.56 26.80 -15.63
CA LEU A 4 -7.47 27.94 -15.68
C LEU A 4 -6.83 29.06 -16.53
N PRO A 5 -7.62 29.88 -17.25
CA PRO A 5 -7.08 30.95 -18.09
C PRO A 5 -6.14 31.89 -17.32
N SER A 6 -6.51 32.27 -16.08
CA SER A 6 -5.70 33.11 -15.20
C SER A 6 -4.36 32.47 -14.81
N ASP A 7 -4.37 31.16 -14.52
CA ASP A 7 -3.17 30.43 -14.12
C ASP A 7 -2.22 30.27 -15.31
N ALA A 8 -2.77 30.02 -16.50
CA ALA A 8 -2.00 29.90 -17.74
C ALA A 8 -1.35 31.24 -18.13
N GLU A 9 -2.05 32.36 -17.94
CA GLU A 9 -1.51 33.70 -18.14
C GLU A 9 -0.41 34.02 -17.13
N THR A 10 -0.66 33.79 -15.83
CA THR A 10 0.34 34.02 -14.78
C THR A 10 1.60 33.19 -15.01
N LEU A 11 1.45 31.90 -15.35
CA LEU A 11 2.59 31.02 -15.63
C LEU A 11 3.38 31.49 -16.86
N ARG A 12 2.70 32.00 -17.89
CA ARG A 12 3.37 32.58 -19.06
C ARG A 12 4.22 33.78 -18.64
N ASN A 13 3.65 34.70 -17.87
CA ASN A 13 4.35 35.91 -17.42
C ASN A 13 5.54 35.58 -16.50
N MET A 14 5.39 34.62 -15.59
CA MET A 14 6.50 34.10 -14.77
C MET A 14 7.68 33.62 -15.64
N ILE A 15 7.41 32.98 -16.77
CA ILE A 15 8.47 32.51 -17.67
C ILE A 15 9.03 33.66 -18.50
N THR A 16 8.19 34.48 -19.13
CA THR A 16 8.63 35.52 -20.08
C THR A 16 9.28 36.72 -19.41
N GLU A 17 8.78 37.14 -18.24
CA GLU A 17 9.20 38.36 -17.56
C GLU A 17 10.22 38.08 -16.45
N GLU A 18 10.11 36.95 -15.75
CA GLU A 18 10.92 36.70 -14.55
C GLU A 18 12.00 35.64 -14.74
N TRP A 19 11.74 34.48 -15.37
CA TRP A 19 12.73 33.41 -15.51
C TRP A 19 13.62 33.57 -16.75
N PHE A 20 13.02 33.71 -17.94
CA PHE A 20 13.76 33.72 -19.20
C PHE A 20 14.83 34.82 -19.32
N PRO A 21 14.59 36.08 -18.89
CA PRO A 21 15.60 37.14 -18.97
C PRO A 21 16.66 37.08 -17.85
N HIS A 22 16.45 36.30 -16.79
CA HIS A 22 17.28 36.27 -15.59
C HIS A 22 17.92 34.90 -15.35
N LYS A 23 19.18 34.72 -15.76
CA LYS A 23 19.90 33.44 -15.69
C LYS A 23 20.21 32.98 -14.27
N GLU A 24 20.21 33.89 -13.31
CA GLU A 24 20.41 33.65 -11.88
C GLU A 24 19.17 33.15 -11.14
N ARG A 25 18.04 33.01 -11.83
CA ARG A 25 16.76 32.61 -11.24
C ARG A 25 16.40 31.18 -11.63
N GLU A 26 16.12 30.38 -10.62
CA GLU A 26 15.55 29.04 -10.74
C GLU A 26 14.02 29.14 -10.81
N LEU A 27 13.40 28.27 -11.61
CA LEU A 27 11.95 28.06 -11.62
C LEU A 27 11.69 26.59 -11.36
N GLU A 28 11.08 26.31 -10.20
CA GLU A 28 10.77 24.96 -9.74
C GLU A 28 9.28 24.81 -9.43
N ALA A 29 8.75 23.61 -9.64
CA ALA A 29 7.41 23.22 -9.23
C ALA A 29 7.47 22.09 -8.21
N THR A 30 6.73 22.26 -7.10
CA THR A 30 6.58 21.28 -6.02
C THR A 30 5.15 20.72 -6.02
N PHE A 31 4.99 19.45 -5.65
CA PHE A 31 3.71 18.74 -5.75
C PHE A 31 3.20 18.23 -4.41
N GLY A 32 1.87 18.19 -4.27
CA GLY A 32 1.19 17.74 -3.07
C GLY A 32 0.95 18.85 -2.06
N ILE A 33 0.08 18.58 -1.09
CA ILE A 33 -0.30 19.55 -0.05
C ILE A 33 0.93 19.84 0.80
N GLY A 34 1.37 21.10 0.82
CA GLY A 34 2.59 21.50 1.51
C GLY A 34 3.90 21.14 0.77
N GLY A 35 3.83 20.71 -0.49
CA GLY A 35 5.00 20.32 -1.29
C GLY A 35 5.49 18.91 -1.01
N VAL A 36 4.66 18.06 -0.39
CA VAL A 36 4.99 16.68 -0.03
C VAL A 36 3.92 15.73 -0.54
N VAL A 37 4.36 14.53 -0.92
CA VAL A 37 3.52 13.41 -1.37
C VAL A 37 3.72 12.19 -0.47
N ASP A 38 2.78 11.25 -0.48
CA ASP A 38 2.99 9.96 0.16
C ASP A 38 4.00 9.11 -0.61
N SER A 39 4.61 8.15 0.09
CA SER A 39 5.62 7.23 -0.45
C SER A 39 5.13 6.48 -1.69
N THR A 40 3.84 6.17 -1.75
CA THR A 40 3.30 5.33 -2.81
C THR A 40 3.08 6.16 -4.08
N ARG A 41 2.76 7.45 -3.97
CA ARG A 41 2.76 8.39 -5.10
C ARG A 41 4.18 8.71 -5.55
N PHE A 42 5.11 8.88 -4.61
CA PHE A 42 6.52 9.08 -4.91
C PHE A 42 7.10 7.96 -5.80
N LEU A 43 6.92 6.71 -5.38
CA LEU A 43 7.38 5.54 -6.15
C LEU A 43 6.65 5.42 -7.50
N ALA A 44 5.35 5.73 -7.57
CA ALA A 44 4.61 5.70 -8.82
C ALA A 44 5.12 6.73 -9.84
N VAL A 45 5.53 7.91 -9.39
CA VAL A 45 6.18 8.91 -10.25
C VAL A 45 7.54 8.40 -10.73
N ALA A 46 8.37 7.86 -9.84
CA ALA A 46 9.67 7.30 -10.21
C ALA A 46 9.55 6.21 -11.29
N GLN A 47 8.64 5.23 -11.08
CA GLN A 47 8.36 4.17 -12.05
C GLN A 47 7.87 4.73 -13.39
N ARG A 48 7.02 5.75 -13.36
CA ARG A 48 6.54 6.41 -14.57
C ARG A 48 7.66 7.08 -15.35
N LEU A 49 8.53 7.85 -14.69
CA LEU A 49 9.66 8.52 -15.34
C LEU A 49 10.61 7.49 -15.98
N LYS A 50 10.90 6.38 -15.28
CA LYS A 50 11.66 5.24 -15.83
C LYS A 50 10.99 4.63 -17.07
N SER A 51 9.68 4.40 -17.02
CA SER A 51 8.92 3.85 -18.17
C SER A 51 8.91 4.76 -19.40
N LYS A 52 9.19 6.06 -19.22
CA LYS A 52 9.37 7.04 -20.30
C LYS A 52 10.79 7.06 -20.87
N GLY A 53 11.68 6.19 -20.38
CA GLY A 53 13.07 6.12 -20.81
C GLY A 53 13.99 7.17 -20.17
N LEU A 54 13.52 7.88 -19.14
CA LEU A 54 14.37 8.83 -18.42
C LEU A 54 15.36 8.09 -17.53
N LYS A 55 16.64 8.45 -17.62
CA LYS A 55 17.70 7.85 -16.82
C LYS A 55 17.69 8.46 -15.42
N GLU A 56 17.64 7.59 -14.43
CA GLU A 56 17.80 7.94 -13.02
C GLU A 56 19.29 8.15 -12.70
N VAL A 57 19.60 9.26 -12.04
CA VAL A 57 20.93 9.56 -11.49
C VAL A 57 20.77 9.77 -9.99
N ARG A 58 21.31 8.84 -9.19
CA ARG A 58 21.39 9.01 -7.74
C ARG A 58 22.39 10.12 -7.44
N GLN A 59 21.93 11.15 -6.75
CA GLN A 59 22.79 12.23 -6.28
C GLN A 59 23.49 11.82 -4.98
N PRO A 60 24.68 12.37 -4.67
CA PRO A 60 25.29 12.20 -3.36
C PRO A 60 24.33 12.68 -2.26
N ASP A 61 24.28 11.92 -1.16
CA ASP A 61 23.55 12.33 0.04
C ASP A 61 24.04 13.72 0.47
N ARG A 62 23.09 14.60 0.81
CA ARG A 62 23.39 16.00 1.17
C ARG A 62 22.69 16.40 2.46
N LEU A 63 23.41 17.15 3.30
CA LEU A 63 22.84 17.81 4.47
C LEU A 63 22.78 19.31 4.19
N THR A 64 21.58 19.86 4.24
CA THR A 64 21.36 21.31 4.19
C THR A 64 21.11 21.84 5.60
N ILE A 65 21.76 22.95 5.93
CA ILE A 65 21.74 23.61 7.22
C ILE A 65 21.34 25.06 6.96
N SER A 66 20.11 25.42 7.32
CA SER A 66 19.61 26.79 7.16
C SER A 66 19.64 27.53 8.48
N LEU A 67 20.02 28.81 8.42
CA LEU A 67 20.00 29.74 9.54
C LEU A 67 18.79 30.68 9.44
N GLU A 68 18.52 31.44 10.50
CA GLU A 68 17.37 32.36 10.59
C GLU A 68 17.39 33.49 9.57
N ASP A 69 18.56 33.86 9.05
CA ASP A 69 18.75 34.92 8.05
C ASP A 69 18.58 34.43 6.60
N ASN A 70 18.08 33.20 6.41
CA ASN A 70 17.94 32.50 5.13
C ASN A 70 19.27 32.09 4.45
N THR A 71 20.41 32.19 5.14
CA THR A 71 21.65 31.61 4.65
C THR A 71 21.57 30.08 4.77
N ARG A 72 21.90 29.37 3.69
CA ARG A 72 21.91 27.91 3.62
C ARG A 72 23.33 27.42 3.36
N TYR A 73 23.77 26.46 4.17
CA TYR A 73 24.98 25.70 3.97
C TYR A 73 24.62 24.30 3.50
N THR A 74 25.30 23.83 2.46
CA THR A 74 25.13 22.47 1.94
C THR A 74 26.44 21.73 2.04
N ILE A 75 26.42 20.57 2.69
CA ILE A 75 27.52 19.60 2.68
C ILE A 75 27.07 18.34 1.94
N GLN A 76 27.98 17.73 1.20
CA GLN A 76 27.70 16.56 0.37
C GLN A 76 28.66 15.41 0.72
N GLY A 77 28.16 14.18 0.54
CA GLY A 77 28.91 12.96 0.78
C GLY A 77 28.76 12.43 2.20
N GLU A 78 28.55 11.13 2.30
CA GLU A 78 28.24 10.44 3.56
C GLU A 78 29.33 10.63 4.62
N GLY A 79 30.60 10.52 4.25
CA GLY A 79 31.73 10.71 5.18
C GLY A 79 31.78 12.12 5.78
N THR A 80 31.61 13.15 4.95
CA THR A 80 31.59 14.56 5.41
C THR A 80 30.39 14.84 6.31
N ILE A 81 29.22 14.29 5.96
CA ILE A 81 28.00 14.39 6.76
C ILE A 81 28.19 13.71 8.11
N ALA A 82 28.71 12.48 8.13
CA ALA A 82 28.98 11.74 9.36
C ALA A 82 29.92 12.50 10.29
N GLN A 83 31.01 13.07 9.75
CA GLN A 83 31.92 13.92 10.52
C GLN A 83 31.19 15.14 11.11
N TYR A 84 30.37 15.83 10.32
CA TYR A 84 29.60 16.98 10.81
C TYR A 84 28.63 16.58 11.92
N CYS A 85 27.95 15.44 11.79
CA CYS A 85 27.04 14.94 12.82
C CYS A 85 27.76 14.64 14.14
N GLN A 86 29.05 14.31 14.10
CA GLN A 86 29.87 14.03 15.29
C GLN A 86 30.43 15.29 15.94
N ASP A 87 30.97 16.22 15.14
CA ASP A 87 31.73 17.38 15.64
C ASP A 87 30.96 18.71 15.59
N ASN A 88 29.81 18.76 14.91
CA ASN A 88 28.96 19.94 14.72
C ASN A 88 29.66 21.15 14.08
N THR A 89 30.78 20.98 13.37
CA THR A 89 31.54 22.09 12.76
C THR A 89 31.65 21.97 11.24
N LEU A 90 31.59 23.12 10.54
CA LEU A 90 31.88 23.20 9.11
C LEU A 90 33.38 23.41 8.82
N ALA A 91 34.22 23.63 9.84
CA ALA A 91 35.65 23.80 9.65
C ALA A 91 36.29 22.54 9.05
N GLY A 92 37.12 22.73 8.02
CA GLY A 92 37.79 21.64 7.31
C GLY A 92 36.90 20.80 6.40
N LYS A 93 35.62 21.18 6.21
CA LYS A 93 34.66 20.48 5.35
C LYS A 93 34.34 21.30 4.10
N SER A 94 34.18 20.61 2.96
CA SER A 94 33.70 21.26 1.73
C SER A 94 32.22 21.57 1.88
N ALA A 95 31.91 22.84 2.18
CA ALA A 95 30.56 23.34 2.33
C ALA A 95 30.29 24.45 1.30
N ILE A 96 29.11 24.42 0.69
CA ILE A 96 28.64 25.47 -0.23
C ILE A 96 27.68 26.36 0.54
N ALA A 97 27.98 27.65 0.61
CA ALA A 97 27.11 28.65 1.21
C ALA A 97 26.32 29.39 0.12
N MET A 98 25.03 29.62 0.37
CA MET A 98 24.18 30.38 -0.54
C MET A 98 23.06 31.11 0.20
N ILE A 99 22.55 32.17 -0.42
CA ILE A 99 21.30 32.83 -0.03
C ILE A 99 20.25 32.46 -1.08
N LYS A 100 19.10 31.96 -0.61
CA LYS A 100 17.89 31.83 -1.42
C LYS A 100 16.91 32.91 -1.01
N ASP A 101 16.58 33.81 -1.92
CA ASP A 101 15.56 34.83 -1.69
C ASP A 101 14.46 34.84 -2.77
N ARG A 102 13.39 35.56 -2.46
CA ARG A 102 12.30 35.77 -3.40
C ARG A 102 12.74 36.83 -4.41
N ALA A 103 12.56 36.56 -5.69
CA ALA A 103 12.90 37.49 -6.76
C ALA A 103 11.66 37.80 -7.60
N GLY A 104 11.43 39.09 -7.84
CA GLY A 104 10.29 39.58 -8.63
C GLY A 104 8.97 39.65 -7.88
N ASP A 105 8.01 40.34 -8.50
CA ASP A 105 6.64 40.43 -7.99
C ASP A 105 5.88 39.12 -8.26
N LEU A 106 6.19 38.46 -9.39
CA LEU A 106 5.60 37.17 -9.79
C LEU A 106 6.47 35.97 -9.36
N HIS A 107 6.68 35.83 -8.06
CA HIS A 107 7.58 34.81 -7.51
C HIS A 107 6.92 33.49 -7.12
N THR A 108 5.58 33.38 -7.13
CA THR A 108 4.87 32.15 -6.76
C THR A 108 3.50 32.05 -7.43
N LEU A 109 3.17 30.86 -7.93
CA LEU A 109 1.86 30.50 -8.47
C LEU A 109 1.38 29.17 -7.86
N ASP A 110 0.16 29.18 -7.31
CA ASP A 110 -0.49 28.00 -6.74
C ASP A 110 -1.56 27.45 -7.69
N LEU A 111 -1.25 26.35 -8.36
CA LEU A 111 -2.22 25.60 -9.16
C LEU A 111 -3.09 24.74 -8.24
N LYS A 112 -4.09 25.37 -7.61
CA LYS A 112 -4.99 24.74 -6.64
C LYS A 112 -5.69 23.49 -7.19
N GLU A 113 -5.96 23.44 -8.49
CA GLU A 113 -6.63 22.30 -9.13
C GLU A 113 -5.76 21.03 -9.20
N TYR A 114 -4.45 21.13 -8.92
CA TYR A 114 -3.50 20.01 -9.01
C TYR A 114 -2.59 19.88 -7.78
N ASP A 115 -2.80 20.68 -6.74
CA ASP A 115 -1.92 20.76 -5.56
C ASP A 115 -0.45 20.98 -5.95
N THR A 116 -0.22 21.84 -6.95
CA THR A 116 1.12 22.17 -7.45
C THR A 116 1.43 23.62 -7.16
N ARG A 117 2.61 23.87 -6.59
CA ARG A 117 3.13 25.22 -6.36
C ARG A 117 4.37 25.44 -7.20
N ILE A 118 4.33 26.46 -8.05
CA ILE A 118 5.44 26.91 -8.88
C ILE A 118 6.08 28.12 -8.21
N LYS A 119 7.40 28.15 -8.12
CA LYS A 119 8.14 29.24 -7.46
C LYS A 119 9.30 29.67 -8.35
N ILE A 120 9.57 30.97 -8.28
CA ILE A 120 10.84 31.54 -8.73
C ILE A 120 11.63 31.95 -7.51
N ARG A 121 12.90 31.58 -7.52
CA ARG A 121 13.88 31.95 -6.50
C ARG A 121 15.14 32.40 -7.20
N ARG A 122 15.85 33.32 -6.55
CA ARG A 122 17.20 33.68 -6.94
C ARG A 122 18.16 32.97 -6.00
N GLU A 123 19.16 32.33 -6.59
CA GLU A 123 20.23 31.67 -5.86
C GLU A 123 21.49 32.53 -5.95
N ILE A 124 21.95 33.05 -4.83
CA ILE A 124 23.21 33.81 -4.77
C ILE A 124 24.22 32.96 -3.99
N GLY A 125 25.24 32.46 -4.69
CA GLY A 125 26.38 31.80 -4.06
C GLY A 125 27.15 32.78 -3.17
N LEU A 126 27.53 32.34 -1.97
CA LEU A 126 28.38 33.10 -1.05
C LEU A 126 29.76 32.46 -0.99
N ASP A 127 30.81 33.27 -1.17
CA ASP A 127 32.18 32.83 -0.94
C ASP A 127 32.38 32.53 0.56
N MET A 128 33.17 31.50 0.86
CA MET A 128 33.46 31.13 2.26
C MET A 128 34.21 32.23 3.03
N ASN A 129 34.82 33.19 2.33
CA ASN A 129 35.45 34.36 2.92
C ASN A 129 34.50 35.54 3.15
N ASP A 130 33.23 35.47 2.72
CA ASP A 130 32.25 36.53 2.94
C ASP A 130 32.16 36.86 4.44
N PRO A 131 32.17 38.15 4.84
CA PRO A 131 32.09 38.56 6.24
C PRO A 131 30.90 37.95 7.00
N ARG A 132 29.76 37.74 6.33
CA ARG A 132 28.57 37.08 6.90
C ARG A 132 28.87 35.62 7.22
N VAL A 133 29.48 34.90 6.28
CA VAL A 133 29.86 33.49 6.47
C VAL A 133 30.86 33.37 7.62
N LYS A 134 31.88 34.23 7.69
CA LYS A 134 32.84 34.25 8.81
C LYS A 134 32.15 34.48 10.16
N SER A 135 31.21 35.42 10.22
CA SER A 135 30.40 35.70 11.42
C SER A 135 29.55 34.49 11.84
N HIS A 136 28.95 33.78 10.87
CA HIS A 136 28.19 32.57 11.14
C HIS A 136 29.06 31.47 11.72
N LEU A 137 30.22 31.22 11.11
CA LEU A 137 31.16 30.18 11.54
C LEU A 137 31.76 30.46 12.93
N ALA A 138 32.06 31.74 13.25
CA ALA A 138 32.58 32.13 14.56
C ALA A 138 31.60 31.87 15.72
N THR A 139 30.29 31.89 15.44
CA THR A 139 29.22 31.70 16.43
C THR A 139 28.42 30.42 16.20
N TRP A 140 28.99 29.49 15.42
CA TRP A 140 28.26 28.37 14.86
C TRP A 140 27.56 27.51 15.91
N ASP A 141 28.24 27.15 17.00
CA ASP A 141 27.68 26.30 18.05
C ASP A 141 26.50 26.92 18.81
N GLN A 142 26.42 28.25 18.84
CA GLN A 142 25.34 28.96 19.55
C GLN A 142 24.11 29.19 18.67
N ARG A 143 24.28 29.12 17.34
CA ARG A 143 23.20 29.41 16.39
C ARG A 143 22.17 28.30 16.32
N VAL A 144 20.92 28.74 16.22
CA VAL A 144 19.79 27.90 15.84
C VAL A 144 19.95 27.50 14.37
N LYS A 145 19.70 26.23 14.09
CA LYS A 145 19.89 25.61 12.80
C LYS A 145 18.64 24.84 12.42
N PHE A 146 18.35 24.83 11.14
CA PHE A 146 17.36 23.98 10.53
C PHE A 146 18.05 22.95 9.65
N PHE A 147 17.92 21.68 10.00
CA PHE A 147 18.57 20.59 9.29
C PHE A 147 17.61 19.92 8.31
N ARG A 148 18.09 19.61 7.10
CA ARG A 148 17.44 18.65 6.19
C ARG A 148 18.51 17.71 5.64
N LEU A 149 18.40 16.44 6.00
CA LEU A 149 19.13 15.34 5.36
C LEU A 149 18.32 14.89 4.15
N ILE A 150 18.93 14.95 2.97
CA ILE A 150 18.24 14.74 1.68
C ILE A 150 18.95 13.63 0.90
N GLN A 151 18.17 12.63 0.52
CA GLN A 151 18.53 11.63 -0.48
C GLN A 151 17.73 11.92 -1.75
N ARG A 152 18.42 12.16 -2.87
CA ARG A 152 17.80 12.65 -4.11
C ARG A 152 18.14 11.77 -5.31
N TRP A 153 17.14 11.52 -6.13
CA TRP A 153 17.25 10.92 -7.45
C TRP A 153 16.78 11.93 -8.49
N THR A 154 17.67 12.27 -9.41
CA THR A 154 17.40 13.22 -10.49
C THR A 154 17.17 12.46 -11.78
N PHE A 155 16.08 12.77 -12.47
CA PHE A 155 15.82 12.29 -13.83
C PHE A 155 15.99 13.47 -14.79
N VAL A 156 16.85 13.29 -15.79
CA VAL A 156 17.15 14.33 -16.77
C VAL A 156 16.18 14.22 -17.93
N GLY A 157 15.32 15.23 -18.08
CA GLY A 157 14.36 15.36 -19.17
C GLY A 157 14.85 16.27 -20.30
N LYS A 158 13.91 16.65 -21.18
CA LYS A 158 14.14 17.63 -22.24
C LYS A 158 13.84 19.03 -21.70
N GLY A 159 14.88 19.76 -21.31
CA GLY A 159 14.76 21.11 -20.76
C GLY A 159 14.20 21.19 -19.34
N VAL A 160 13.96 20.05 -18.68
CA VAL A 160 13.46 19.97 -17.30
C VAL A 160 14.17 18.85 -16.54
N LEU A 161 14.44 19.09 -15.26
CA LEU A 161 14.93 18.11 -14.31
C LEU A 161 13.79 17.68 -13.38
N PHE A 162 13.70 16.38 -13.10
CA PHE A 162 12.78 15.85 -12.11
C PHE A 162 13.57 15.39 -10.89
N ASP A 163 13.38 16.07 -9.78
CA ASP A 163 14.08 15.79 -8.53
C ASP A 163 13.15 15.11 -7.53
N LEU A 164 13.41 13.83 -7.30
CA LEU A 164 12.69 13.01 -6.34
C LEU A 164 13.54 12.93 -5.07
N SER A 165 13.09 13.56 -3.99
CA SER A 165 13.84 13.69 -2.75
C SER A 165 13.12 13.02 -1.57
N MET A 166 13.82 12.15 -0.87
CA MET A 166 13.43 11.69 0.47
C MET A 166 14.17 12.57 1.50
N VAL A 167 13.42 13.20 2.39
CA VAL A 167 13.93 14.26 3.27
C VAL A 167 13.60 13.97 4.72
N ARG A 168 14.62 13.94 5.58
CA ARG A 168 14.44 13.99 7.04
C ARG A 168 14.82 15.38 7.52
N SER A 169 13.92 16.06 8.21
CA SER A 169 14.12 17.46 8.60
C SER A 169 13.71 17.76 10.02
N THR A 170 14.25 18.85 10.56
CA THR A 170 13.86 19.35 11.89
C THR A 170 12.36 19.63 11.91
N LYS A 171 11.62 19.04 12.87
CA LYS A 171 10.17 19.24 12.93
C LYS A 171 9.78 20.64 13.41
N LYS A 172 8.58 21.04 13.03
CA LYS A 172 7.87 22.16 13.64
C LYS A 172 7.27 21.73 14.98
N ASP A 173 7.17 22.67 15.91
CA ASP A 173 6.45 22.51 17.17
C ASP A 173 4.93 22.59 16.96
N GLU A 174 4.16 22.42 18.04
CA GLU A 174 2.69 22.46 18.02
C GLU A 174 2.12 23.82 17.57
N ARG A 175 2.92 24.89 17.62
CA ARG A 175 2.55 26.24 17.16
C ARG A 175 2.92 26.48 15.69
N GLY A 176 3.51 25.48 15.03
CA GLY A 176 3.94 25.57 13.63
C GLY A 176 5.28 26.30 13.44
N LEU A 177 5.99 26.62 14.52
CA LEU A 177 7.34 27.21 14.47
C LEU A 177 8.39 26.11 14.42
N TRP A 178 9.52 26.37 13.77
CA TRP A 178 10.61 25.38 13.74
C TRP A 178 11.17 25.17 15.15
N LYS A 179 11.40 23.91 15.52
CA LYS A 179 12.14 23.60 16.74
C LYS A 179 13.51 24.26 16.68
N GLN A 180 13.82 24.99 17.73
CA GLN A 180 15.05 25.76 17.88
C GLN A 180 16.19 24.82 18.28
N VAL A 181 16.77 24.10 17.32
CA VAL A 181 17.83 23.12 17.56
C VAL A 181 19.19 23.69 17.18
N LYS A 182 20.24 23.32 17.93
CA LYS A 182 21.61 23.79 17.66
C LYS A 182 22.50 22.72 17.04
N LYS A 183 22.13 21.45 17.19
CA LYS A 183 22.90 20.29 16.73
C LYS A 183 22.02 19.35 15.92
N PHE A 184 22.64 18.61 15.02
CA PHE A 184 21.95 17.60 14.21
C PHE A 184 21.35 16.49 15.09
N TYR A 185 22.08 16.11 16.13
CA TYR A 185 21.63 15.24 17.21
C TYR A 185 21.77 16.01 18.52
N ASP A 186 20.65 16.17 19.22
CA ASP A 186 20.57 16.93 20.47
C ASP A 186 19.86 16.08 21.53
N LYS A 187 20.65 15.49 22.45
CA LYS A 187 20.13 14.65 23.52
C LYS A 187 19.22 15.43 24.47
N ASP A 188 19.58 16.67 24.75
CA ASP A 188 18.88 17.52 25.72
C ASP A 188 17.49 17.90 25.20
N LEU A 189 17.35 18.06 23.88
CA LEU A 189 16.08 18.33 23.20
C LEU A 189 15.36 17.08 22.69
N HIS A 190 15.86 15.87 22.99
CA HIS A 190 15.40 14.60 22.44
C HIS A 190 15.24 14.66 20.90
N HIS A 191 16.17 15.33 20.21
CA HIS A 191 16.13 15.55 18.78
C HIS A 191 17.15 14.66 18.06
N ASP A 192 16.65 13.86 17.13
CA ASP A 192 17.46 12.95 16.34
C ASP A 192 16.91 12.88 14.92
N ILE A 193 17.53 13.62 13.99
CA ILE A 193 17.10 13.68 12.58
C ILE A 193 17.11 12.28 11.94
N PHE A 194 17.97 11.35 12.37
CA PHE A 194 17.97 9.98 11.85
C PHE A 194 16.72 9.18 12.25
N LYS A 195 15.99 9.59 13.29
CA LYS A 195 14.74 8.95 13.72
C LYS A 195 13.50 9.67 13.23
N GLU A 196 13.66 10.81 12.57
CA GLU A 196 12.53 11.54 12.02
C GLU A 196 11.93 10.81 10.82
N GLN A 197 10.59 10.83 10.75
CA GLN A 197 9.87 10.26 9.62
C GLN A 197 10.23 11.05 8.35
N PRO A 198 10.63 10.36 7.26
CA PRO A 198 10.95 11.04 6.02
C PRO A 198 9.69 11.63 5.40
N SER A 199 9.83 12.82 4.80
CA SER A 199 8.89 13.38 3.84
C SER A 199 9.38 13.12 2.41
N TYR A 200 8.46 12.92 1.48
CA TYR A 200 8.79 12.70 0.08
C TYR A 200 8.40 13.93 -0.73
N GLU A 201 9.38 14.51 -1.40
CA GLU A 201 9.26 15.73 -2.19
C GLU A 201 9.54 15.41 -3.64
N ILE A 202 8.75 15.98 -4.53
CA ILE A 202 8.95 15.90 -5.98
C ILE A 202 9.05 17.33 -6.49
N GLU A 203 10.12 17.60 -7.23
CA GLU A 203 10.42 18.89 -7.83
C GLU A 203 10.54 18.71 -9.36
N VAL A 204 9.97 19.65 -10.12
CA VAL A 204 10.25 19.81 -11.55
C VAL A 204 10.90 21.16 -11.74
N GLU A 205 12.16 21.17 -12.16
CA GLU A 205 12.95 22.36 -12.38
C GLU A 205 13.14 22.59 -13.88
N LEU A 206 13.03 23.85 -14.32
CA LEU A 206 13.23 24.26 -15.70
C LEU A 206 14.69 24.69 -15.93
N GLU A 207 15.37 24.07 -16.90
CA GLU A 207 16.79 24.32 -17.15
C GLU A 207 17.02 25.48 -18.12
N HIS A 208 18.05 26.28 -17.85
CA HIS A 208 18.49 27.32 -18.76
C HIS A 208 19.41 26.77 -19.86
N GLY A 209 19.34 27.36 -21.05
CA GLY A 209 20.35 27.15 -22.10
C GLY A 209 20.21 25.85 -22.90
N MET A 210 19.13 25.10 -22.72
CA MET A 210 18.80 23.92 -23.53
C MET A 210 18.10 24.31 -24.84
N GLU A 211 18.19 23.46 -25.87
CA GLU A 211 17.47 23.65 -27.13
C GLU A 211 15.95 23.75 -26.91
N ASP A 212 15.41 22.93 -26.02
CA ASP A 212 14.00 22.88 -25.66
C ASP A 212 13.53 24.08 -24.81
N THR A 213 14.45 24.94 -24.36
CA THR A 213 14.17 26.09 -23.49
C THR A 213 14.80 27.38 -24.03
N ASN A 214 15.23 27.39 -25.29
CA ASN A 214 15.88 28.55 -25.91
C ASN A 214 14.91 29.68 -26.27
N GLU A 215 13.61 29.43 -26.21
CA GLU A 215 12.54 30.40 -26.41
C GLU A 215 11.49 30.24 -25.29
N ALA A 216 10.94 31.35 -24.79
CA ALA A 216 9.97 31.32 -23.71
C ALA A 216 8.71 30.44 -23.98
N PRO A 217 8.13 30.42 -25.21
CA PRO A 217 7.04 29.49 -25.52
C PRO A 217 7.44 28.01 -25.46
N LYS A 218 8.66 27.67 -25.87
CA LYS A 218 9.18 26.30 -25.76
C LYS A 218 9.39 25.91 -24.31
N ALA A 219 10.00 26.80 -23.52
CA ALA A 219 10.19 26.62 -22.08
C ALA A 219 8.86 26.40 -21.33
N LEU A 220 7.82 27.18 -21.66
CA LEU A 220 6.47 26.98 -21.12
C LEU A 220 5.89 25.60 -21.48
N SER A 221 6.03 25.18 -22.74
CA SER A 221 5.58 23.86 -23.19
C SER A 221 6.31 22.73 -22.44
N CYS A 222 7.63 22.83 -22.30
CA CYS A 222 8.47 21.87 -21.60
C CYS A 222 8.08 21.75 -20.12
N LEU A 223 7.91 22.88 -19.43
CA LEU A 223 7.45 22.88 -18.04
C LEU A 223 6.08 22.21 -17.92
N VAL A 224 5.08 22.62 -18.71
CA VAL A 224 3.72 22.06 -18.66
C VAL A 224 3.70 20.54 -18.95
N GLN A 225 4.57 20.07 -19.86
CA GLN A 225 4.74 18.64 -20.11
C GLN A 225 5.36 17.93 -18.90
N GLY A 226 6.41 18.50 -18.30
CA GLY A 226 7.03 17.99 -17.07
C GLY A 226 6.06 17.89 -15.90
N LEU A 227 5.30 18.96 -15.62
CA LEU A 227 4.24 18.96 -14.62
C LEU A 227 3.22 17.85 -14.89
N GLY A 228 2.81 17.70 -16.15
CA GLY A 228 1.86 16.68 -16.57
C GLY A 228 2.35 15.25 -16.32
N GLU A 229 3.64 14.96 -16.53
CA GLU A 229 4.19 13.62 -16.27
C GLU A 229 4.19 13.28 -14.78
N VAL A 230 4.60 14.21 -13.92
CA VAL A 230 4.55 14.00 -12.47
C VAL A 230 3.11 13.83 -11.99
N LEU A 231 2.19 14.71 -12.42
CA LEU A 231 0.79 14.63 -12.00
C LEU A 231 0.12 13.32 -12.43
N ARG A 232 0.46 12.77 -13.60
CA ARG A 232 -0.06 11.46 -14.04
C ARG A 232 0.47 10.31 -13.19
N GLY A 233 1.69 10.42 -12.66
CA GLY A 233 2.24 9.48 -11.67
C GLY A 233 1.53 9.59 -10.32
N ILE A 234 1.34 10.82 -9.82
CA ILE A 234 0.63 11.14 -8.57
C ILE A 234 -0.82 10.63 -8.61
N GLN A 235 -1.54 10.93 -9.69
CA GLN A 235 -2.94 10.51 -9.87
C GLN A 235 -3.08 9.06 -10.34
N ARG A 236 -1.97 8.39 -10.69
CA ARG A 236 -1.92 7.04 -11.27
C ARG A 236 -2.89 6.83 -12.42
N ASN A 237 -3.06 7.87 -13.23
CA ASN A 237 -3.99 7.87 -14.35
C ASN A 237 -3.37 8.65 -15.52
N PRO A 238 -3.41 8.15 -16.75
CA PRO A 238 -2.99 8.94 -17.92
C PRO A 238 -3.83 10.21 -18.11
N ILE A 239 -5.10 10.18 -17.69
CA ILE A 239 -6.03 11.30 -17.79
C ILE A 239 -6.05 12.06 -16.46
N LEU A 240 -5.59 13.31 -16.50
CA LEU A 240 -5.60 14.18 -15.33
C LEU A 240 -7.02 14.62 -14.97
N ILE A 241 -7.30 14.66 -13.68
CA ILE A 241 -8.51 15.21 -13.10
C ILE A 241 -8.16 16.41 -12.22
N ARG A 242 -8.99 17.46 -12.30
CA ARG A 242 -8.92 18.65 -11.45
C ARG A 242 -9.49 18.35 -10.06
N ASN A 243 -8.95 18.99 -9.02
CA ASN A 243 -9.40 18.83 -7.64
C ASN A 243 -10.89 19.16 -7.46
N SER A 244 -11.37 20.25 -8.07
CA SER A 244 -12.78 20.62 -8.06
C SER A 244 -13.71 19.56 -8.67
N VAL A 245 -13.27 18.91 -9.76
CA VAL A 245 -14.03 17.84 -10.42
C VAL A 245 -14.03 16.59 -9.55
N ARG A 246 -12.89 16.22 -8.96
CA ARG A 246 -12.79 15.10 -8.01
C ARG A 246 -13.76 15.29 -6.84
N GLU A 247 -13.81 16.49 -6.26
CA GLU A 247 -14.72 16.80 -5.14
C GLU A 247 -16.19 16.71 -5.56
N LYS A 248 -16.54 17.24 -6.73
CA LYS A 248 -17.91 17.12 -7.27
C LYS A 248 -18.31 15.66 -7.48
N VAL A 249 -17.42 14.85 -8.07
CA VAL A 249 -17.66 13.42 -8.30
C VAL A 249 -17.87 12.67 -6.99
N LEU A 250 -17.02 12.93 -5.98
CA LEU A 250 -17.18 12.32 -4.65
C LEU A 250 -18.47 12.75 -3.96
N ALA A 251 -18.86 14.02 -4.09
CA ALA A 251 -20.14 14.51 -3.54
C ALA A 251 -21.33 13.80 -4.20
N GLY A 252 -21.34 13.69 -5.53
CA GLY A 252 -22.37 12.98 -6.28
C GLY A 252 -22.44 11.49 -5.95
N TYR A 253 -21.27 10.83 -5.84
CA TYR A 253 -21.18 9.45 -5.37
C TYR A 253 -21.78 9.29 -3.97
N LYS A 254 -21.35 10.12 -3.01
CA LYS A 254 -21.82 10.07 -1.62
C LYS A 254 -23.34 10.28 -1.54
N GLN A 255 -23.88 11.22 -2.32
CA GLN A 255 -25.32 11.44 -2.41
C GLN A 255 -26.05 10.19 -2.93
N LEU A 256 -25.54 9.56 -3.98
CA LEU A 256 -26.13 8.38 -4.59
C LEU A 256 -26.22 7.21 -3.60
N VAL A 257 -25.13 6.94 -2.88
CA VAL A 257 -25.06 5.85 -1.89
C VAL A 257 -25.60 6.24 -0.51
N ARG A 258 -26.14 7.47 -0.36
CA ARG A 258 -26.58 8.06 0.90
C ARG A 258 -25.51 7.99 2.01
N ALA A 259 -24.24 8.15 1.63
CA ALA A 259 -23.13 8.26 2.56
C ALA A 259 -23.18 9.63 3.27
N SER A 260 -22.85 9.64 4.56
CA SER A 260 -22.76 10.87 5.37
C SER A 260 -21.46 10.86 6.16
N ASP A 261 -20.76 11.99 6.15
CA ASP A 261 -19.55 12.20 6.96
C ASP A 261 -19.89 12.42 8.45
N GLU A 262 -21.15 12.65 8.77
CA GLU A 262 -21.66 12.88 10.13
C GLU A 262 -22.11 11.58 10.81
N GLU A 263 -22.55 10.57 10.04
CA GLU A 263 -23.05 9.30 10.56
C GLU A 263 -21.95 8.22 10.67
N PRO A 264 -21.62 7.76 11.90
CA PRO A 264 -20.68 6.65 12.10
C PRO A 264 -21.23 5.36 11.47
N GLY A 265 -20.64 4.91 10.36
CA GLY A 265 -21.04 3.72 9.62
C GLY A 265 -21.53 3.96 8.19
N LYS A 266 -21.68 5.23 7.77
CA LYS A 266 -21.95 5.64 6.38
C LYS A 266 -20.78 6.39 5.74
N LYS A 267 -19.55 6.07 6.17
CA LYS A 267 -18.31 6.62 5.63
C LYS A 267 -17.67 5.64 4.66
N GLY A 268 -17.60 6.01 3.40
CA GLY A 268 -16.61 5.45 2.48
C GLY A 268 -17.17 4.59 1.35
N PHE A 269 -16.36 3.63 0.94
CA PHE A 269 -16.60 2.77 -0.22
C PHE A 269 -17.79 1.83 0.01
N ARG A 270 -18.79 1.89 -0.87
CA ARG A 270 -20.06 1.12 -0.82
C ARG A 270 -19.85 -0.40 -0.94
N GLY A 271 -18.78 -0.82 -1.60
CA GLY A 271 -18.55 -2.22 -1.97
C GLY A 271 -18.40 -3.13 -0.77
N VAL A 272 -19.02 -4.31 -0.86
CA VAL A 272 -19.03 -5.32 0.20
C VAL A 272 -17.87 -6.30 0.06
N GLN A 273 -17.32 -6.77 1.17
CA GLN A 273 -16.13 -7.63 1.15
C GLN A 273 -16.51 -9.12 1.12
N PRO A 274 -15.94 -9.93 0.22
CA PRO A 274 -16.16 -11.37 0.22
C PRO A 274 -15.51 -12.04 1.45
N VAL A 275 -15.98 -13.23 1.79
CA VAL A 275 -15.44 -14.07 2.87
C VAL A 275 -14.58 -15.18 2.29
N THR A 276 -13.50 -15.58 2.97
CA THR A 276 -12.70 -16.75 2.54
C THR A 276 -13.58 -18.00 2.60
N LEU A 277 -13.57 -18.81 1.55
CA LEU A 277 -14.28 -20.09 1.51
C LEU A 277 -13.59 -21.10 2.44
N GLU A 278 -14.32 -21.66 3.40
CA GLU A 278 -13.81 -22.64 4.37
C GLU A 278 -14.55 -23.98 4.23
N GLN A 279 -13.99 -25.08 4.75
CA GLN A 279 -14.55 -26.44 4.66
C GLN A 279 -16.04 -26.50 5.03
N SER A 280 -16.47 -25.72 6.04
CA SER A 280 -17.87 -25.65 6.48
C SER A 280 -18.83 -25.20 5.38
N ASN A 281 -18.36 -24.45 4.38
CA ASN A 281 -19.16 -23.92 3.29
C ASN A 281 -19.37 -24.92 2.14
N ILE A 282 -18.67 -26.06 2.14
CA ILE A 282 -18.77 -27.08 1.09
C ILE A 282 -19.22 -28.45 1.62
N LYS A 283 -19.56 -28.58 2.91
CA LYS A 283 -20.01 -29.86 3.50
C LYS A 283 -21.31 -30.35 2.86
N ALA A 284 -21.36 -31.64 2.50
CA ALA A 284 -22.56 -32.26 1.93
C ALA A 284 -23.58 -32.66 3.01
N ILE A 285 -23.11 -33.22 4.12
CA ILE A 285 -23.93 -33.81 5.19
C ILE A 285 -23.60 -33.15 6.52
N GLY A 286 -24.60 -33.03 7.41
CA GLY A 286 -24.41 -32.59 8.79
C GLY A 286 -23.95 -31.13 8.93
N TYR A 287 -24.17 -30.30 7.90
CA TYR A 287 -23.82 -28.89 7.94
C TYR A 287 -24.87 -28.08 8.72
N ASP A 288 -24.41 -27.05 9.42
CA ASP A 288 -25.29 -26.10 10.09
C ASP A 288 -25.98 -25.23 9.05
N LYS A 289 -27.32 -25.29 8.98
CA LYS A 289 -28.13 -24.49 8.04
C LYS A 289 -27.96 -22.98 8.22
N ARG A 290 -27.40 -22.52 9.33
CA ARG A 290 -27.07 -21.11 9.59
C ARG A 290 -25.78 -20.67 8.89
N ILE A 291 -24.92 -21.60 8.50
CA ILE A 291 -23.68 -21.34 7.78
C ILE A 291 -23.99 -21.42 6.28
N PRO A 292 -23.71 -20.36 5.49
CA PRO A 292 -23.95 -20.40 4.05
C PRO A 292 -23.10 -21.48 3.38
N ASN A 293 -23.71 -22.22 2.46
CA ASN A 293 -23.12 -23.39 1.83
C ASN A 293 -23.27 -23.30 0.32
N ILE A 294 -22.17 -23.40 -0.43
CA ILE A 294 -22.16 -23.08 -1.86
C ILE A 294 -22.86 -24.13 -2.73
N ARG A 295 -23.19 -25.31 -2.19
CA ARG A 295 -23.76 -26.43 -2.93
C ARG A 295 -25.08 -26.13 -3.63
N LYS A 296 -25.82 -25.09 -3.24
CA LYS A 296 -27.13 -24.75 -3.83
C LYS A 296 -27.31 -23.25 -3.99
N GLY A 297 -27.75 -22.82 -5.16
CA GLY A 297 -28.14 -21.43 -5.42
C GLY A 297 -26.99 -20.43 -5.47
N TYR A 298 -25.84 -20.82 -6.03
CA TYR A 298 -24.68 -19.96 -6.25
C TYR A 298 -24.29 -19.88 -7.74
N ASN A 299 -23.53 -18.85 -8.08
CA ASN A 299 -22.81 -18.70 -9.34
C ASN A 299 -21.32 -18.52 -9.08
N VAL A 300 -20.52 -18.65 -10.13
CA VAL A 300 -19.07 -18.46 -10.07
C VAL A 300 -18.56 -17.56 -11.19
N THR A 301 -17.59 -16.72 -10.84
CA THR A 301 -16.75 -15.94 -11.77
C THR A 301 -15.28 -16.07 -11.36
N ASP A 302 -14.37 -15.81 -12.29
CA ASP A 302 -12.95 -15.68 -11.98
C ASP A 302 -12.69 -14.51 -11.01
N LYS A 303 -11.74 -14.73 -10.09
CA LYS A 303 -11.13 -13.65 -9.32
C LYS A 303 -9.98 -13.11 -10.15
N ALA A 304 -10.16 -11.92 -10.74
CA ALA A 304 -9.07 -11.28 -11.46
C ALA A 304 -8.15 -10.59 -10.46
N ASP A 305 -6.92 -10.33 -10.88
CA ASP A 305 -5.96 -9.55 -10.12
C ASP A 305 -5.97 -8.11 -10.65
N GLY A 306 -6.83 -7.28 -10.05
CA GLY A 306 -6.95 -5.87 -10.41
C GLY A 306 -7.31 -4.98 -9.22
N LEU A 307 -7.31 -3.67 -9.44
CA LEU A 307 -7.74 -2.72 -8.43
C LEU A 307 -9.27 -2.68 -8.39
N ARG A 308 -9.88 -3.09 -7.27
CA ARG A 308 -11.32 -2.95 -7.09
C ARG A 308 -11.75 -1.49 -7.10
N VAL A 309 -12.72 -1.17 -7.95
CA VAL A 309 -13.26 0.18 -8.13
C VAL A 309 -14.77 0.14 -8.32
N MET A 310 -15.43 1.22 -7.91
CA MET A 310 -16.80 1.52 -8.34
C MET A 310 -16.74 2.27 -9.67
N GLY A 311 -17.47 1.79 -10.67
CA GLY A 311 -17.80 2.60 -11.85
C GLY A 311 -19.00 3.48 -11.53
N TYR A 312 -18.76 4.79 -11.40
CA TYR A 312 -19.79 5.79 -11.12
C TYR A 312 -20.00 6.66 -12.35
N CYS A 313 -21.24 6.72 -12.84
CA CYS A 313 -21.62 7.67 -13.87
C CYS A 313 -22.31 8.88 -13.23
N ASP A 314 -21.80 10.07 -13.50
CA ASP A 314 -22.36 11.32 -12.98
C ASP A 314 -23.73 11.67 -13.61
N ASP A 315 -24.25 12.85 -13.27
CA ASP A 315 -25.51 13.39 -13.78
C ASP A 315 -25.52 13.58 -15.31
N LYS A 316 -24.34 13.65 -15.94
CA LYS A 316 -24.15 13.76 -17.39
C LYS A 316 -23.81 12.42 -18.05
N GLY A 317 -23.63 11.36 -17.26
CA GLY A 317 -23.20 10.05 -17.73
C GLY A 317 -21.72 9.93 -18.02
N GLU A 318 -20.85 10.84 -17.55
CA GLU A 318 -19.39 10.64 -17.58
C GLU A 318 -19.01 9.56 -16.55
N LEU A 319 -18.28 8.55 -17.00
CA LEU A 319 -17.84 7.44 -16.16
C LEU A 319 -16.55 7.81 -15.41
N PHE A 320 -16.58 7.66 -14.10
CA PHE A 320 -15.44 7.75 -13.20
C PHE A 320 -15.25 6.42 -12.48
N MET A 321 -13.99 6.10 -12.14
CA MET A 321 -13.69 4.97 -11.27
C MET A 321 -13.32 5.49 -9.88
N ILE A 322 -13.85 4.87 -8.83
CA ILE A 322 -13.58 5.26 -7.44
C ILE A 322 -13.04 4.04 -6.70
N ASP A 323 -11.82 4.09 -6.16
CA ASP A 323 -11.25 2.96 -5.43
C ASP A 323 -11.71 2.88 -3.97
N MET A 324 -11.26 1.85 -3.25
CA MET A 324 -11.57 1.64 -1.83
C MET A 324 -11.05 2.74 -0.89
N SER A 325 -10.05 3.51 -1.31
CA SER A 325 -9.52 4.68 -0.61
C SER A 325 -10.22 5.98 -1.03
N LEU A 326 -11.24 5.91 -1.89
CA LEU A 326 -11.95 7.03 -2.50
C LEU A 326 -11.09 7.91 -3.42
N ASN A 327 -10.01 7.38 -3.98
CA ASN A 327 -9.34 8.04 -5.10
C ASN A 327 -10.26 7.97 -6.32
N VAL A 328 -10.35 9.08 -7.06
CA VAL A 328 -11.17 9.18 -8.27
C VAL A 328 -10.27 9.19 -9.50
N TYR A 329 -10.59 8.32 -10.46
CA TYR A 329 -9.92 8.21 -11.75
C TYR A 329 -10.90 8.59 -12.85
N ARG A 330 -10.50 9.56 -13.69
CA ARG A 330 -11.28 9.99 -14.85
C ARG A 330 -11.05 9.03 -16.02
N THR A 331 -12.13 8.55 -16.64
CA THR A 331 -12.04 7.65 -17.80
C THR A 331 -12.07 8.38 -19.15
N GLY A 332 -12.63 9.59 -19.15
CA GLY A 332 -12.87 10.35 -20.39
C GLY A 332 -13.99 9.79 -21.26
N LEU A 333 -14.80 8.85 -20.74
CA LEU A 333 -15.92 8.22 -21.44
C LEU A 333 -17.25 8.77 -20.91
N GLN A 334 -18.16 9.13 -21.82
CA GLN A 334 -19.50 9.61 -21.45
C GLN A 334 -20.61 8.90 -22.22
N LYS A 335 -21.61 8.43 -21.49
CA LYS A 335 -22.85 7.87 -22.04
C LYS A 335 -24.05 8.40 -21.23
N PRO A 336 -24.79 9.40 -21.74
CA PRO A 336 -25.91 10.00 -21.00
C PRO A 336 -26.99 9.00 -20.56
N ALA A 337 -27.21 7.93 -21.35
CA ALA A 337 -28.15 6.86 -21.00
C ALA A 337 -27.77 6.13 -19.69
N CYS A 338 -26.51 6.18 -19.28
CA CYS A 338 -26.02 5.55 -18.05
C CYS A 338 -25.86 6.57 -16.91
N ALA A 339 -26.42 7.78 -17.00
CA ALA A 339 -26.31 8.80 -15.95
C ALA A 339 -26.86 8.33 -14.60
N ASN A 340 -26.23 8.78 -13.51
CA ASN A 340 -26.61 8.44 -12.13
C ASN A 340 -26.64 6.94 -11.83
N THR A 341 -25.68 6.19 -12.37
CA THR A 341 -25.55 4.74 -12.16
C THR A 341 -24.31 4.41 -11.33
N LEU A 342 -24.33 3.23 -10.69
CA LEU A 342 -23.22 2.74 -9.87
C LEU A 342 -23.05 1.23 -10.04
N VAL A 343 -21.93 0.84 -10.67
CA VAL A 343 -21.52 -0.55 -10.92
C VAL A 343 -20.27 -0.90 -10.10
N ASP A 344 -20.17 -2.14 -9.63
CA ASP A 344 -18.97 -2.68 -8.96
C ASP A 344 -18.09 -3.37 -10.02
N GLY A 345 -16.79 -3.12 -9.95
CA GLY A 345 -15.87 -3.65 -10.92
C GLY A 345 -14.42 -3.72 -10.44
N GLU A 346 -13.61 -4.25 -11.33
CA GLU A 346 -12.18 -4.47 -11.12
C GLU A 346 -11.42 -3.85 -12.29
N TRP A 347 -10.54 -2.91 -11.99
CA TRP A 347 -9.72 -2.24 -12.98
C TRP A 347 -8.38 -2.95 -13.13
N ILE A 348 -8.20 -3.57 -14.30
CA ILE A 348 -7.01 -4.32 -14.67
C ILE A 348 -6.13 -3.44 -15.53
N THR A 349 -4.90 -3.21 -15.06
CA THR A 349 -3.91 -2.35 -15.71
C THR A 349 -2.80 -3.11 -16.42
N ARG A 350 -2.70 -4.44 -16.22
CA ARG A 350 -1.70 -5.31 -16.83
C ARG A 350 -2.32 -6.64 -17.28
N ASN A 351 -1.88 -7.15 -18.41
CA ASN A 351 -2.26 -8.47 -18.90
C ASN A 351 -1.32 -9.57 -18.33
N LYS A 352 -1.53 -10.82 -18.71
CA LYS A 352 -0.68 -11.96 -18.28
C LYS A 352 0.79 -11.81 -18.73
N ASP A 353 1.01 -11.16 -19.87
CA ASP A 353 2.33 -10.89 -20.44
C ASP A 353 2.98 -9.62 -19.85
N ASN A 354 2.40 -9.07 -18.76
CA ASN A 354 2.84 -7.86 -18.06
C ASN A 354 2.76 -6.57 -18.92
N GLU A 355 2.06 -6.60 -20.05
CA GLU A 355 1.84 -5.45 -20.92
C GLU A 355 0.75 -4.52 -20.35
N PRO A 356 0.88 -3.19 -20.54
CA PRO A 356 -0.13 -2.24 -20.08
C PRO A 356 -1.48 -2.41 -20.81
N VAL A 357 -2.55 -2.53 -20.05
CA VAL A 357 -3.94 -2.59 -20.53
C VAL A 357 -4.83 -1.66 -19.72
N GLN A 358 -6.04 -1.38 -20.21
CA GLN A 358 -7.04 -0.57 -19.53
C GLN A 358 -8.39 -1.28 -19.63
N MET A 359 -8.70 -2.16 -18.67
CA MET A 359 -9.95 -2.92 -18.64
C MET A 359 -10.68 -2.73 -17.31
N LEU A 360 -11.92 -2.25 -17.36
CA LEU A 360 -12.84 -2.23 -16.22
C LEU A 360 -13.79 -3.42 -16.36
N MET A 361 -13.58 -4.43 -15.52
CA MET A 361 -14.35 -5.67 -15.50
C MET A 361 -15.46 -5.58 -14.45
N LEU A 362 -16.70 -5.43 -14.90
CA LEU A 362 -17.87 -5.24 -14.04
C LEU A 362 -18.41 -6.58 -13.54
N PHE A 363 -18.73 -6.68 -12.26
CA PHE A 363 -19.23 -7.91 -11.65
C PHE A 363 -20.48 -7.70 -10.78
N ASP A 364 -20.88 -6.46 -10.50
CA ASP A 364 -22.11 -6.18 -9.74
C ASP A 364 -22.68 -4.79 -10.04
N ILE A 365 -23.88 -4.50 -9.52
CA ILE A 365 -24.56 -3.21 -9.69
C ILE A 365 -25.37 -2.83 -8.44
N TYR A 366 -25.30 -1.55 -8.06
CA TYR A 366 -26.03 -0.99 -6.92
C TYR A 366 -27.15 -0.03 -7.37
N HIS A 367 -26.85 0.79 -8.37
CA HIS A 367 -27.80 1.72 -9.00
C HIS A 367 -27.81 1.49 -10.50
N GLY A 368 -28.93 0.97 -10.99
CA GLY A 368 -29.19 0.72 -12.42
C GLY A 368 -29.61 1.98 -13.15
N LEU A 369 -29.93 1.79 -14.44
CA LEU A 369 -30.46 2.85 -15.31
C LEU A 369 -31.65 3.57 -14.65
N ASP A 370 -31.87 4.83 -15.05
CA ASP A 370 -32.89 5.71 -14.47
C ASP A 370 -32.75 5.92 -12.95
N ASN A 371 -31.51 5.81 -12.43
CA ASN A 371 -31.20 5.92 -11.00
C ASN A 371 -31.99 4.94 -10.12
N LYS A 372 -32.33 3.77 -10.66
CA LYS A 372 -33.07 2.75 -9.91
C LYS A 372 -32.13 2.04 -8.93
N LYS A 373 -32.44 2.09 -7.64
CA LYS A 373 -31.72 1.32 -6.62
C LYS A 373 -32.05 -0.17 -6.79
N VAL A 374 -31.03 -1.01 -6.97
CA VAL A 374 -31.15 -2.44 -7.30
C VAL A 374 -30.37 -3.35 -6.36
N ASP A 375 -29.63 -2.79 -5.40
CA ASP A 375 -28.81 -3.55 -4.43
C ASP A 375 -29.62 -4.49 -3.52
N THR A 376 -30.92 -4.24 -3.34
CA THR A 376 -31.85 -5.11 -2.59
C THR A 376 -32.40 -6.28 -3.41
N LEU A 377 -32.14 -6.34 -4.72
CA LEU A 377 -32.60 -7.43 -5.57
C LEU A 377 -31.71 -8.68 -5.43
N PRO A 378 -32.24 -9.89 -5.70
CA PRO A 378 -31.41 -11.07 -5.87
C PRO A 378 -30.37 -10.84 -6.99
N PHE A 379 -29.24 -11.53 -6.89
CA PHE A 379 -28.22 -11.44 -7.95
C PHE A 379 -28.73 -12.01 -9.27
N TYR A 380 -29.33 -13.20 -9.24
CA TYR A 380 -29.80 -13.92 -10.41
C TYR A 380 -30.97 -14.86 -10.07
N GLU A 381 -31.90 -15.02 -11.01
CA GLU A 381 -32.98 -15.99 -10.95
C GLU A 381 -33.13 -16.64 -12.33
N ALA A 382 -33.25 -17.97 -12.35
CA ALA A 382 -33.32 -18.75 -13.60
C ALA A 382 -34.74 -18.75 -14.23
N ILE A 383 -35.77 -18.48 -13.42
CA ILE A 383 -37.18 -18.60 -13.80
C ILE A 383 -37.89 -17.28 -13.48
N GLY A 384 -38.42 -16.63 -14.51
CA GLY A 384 -39.17 -15.38 -14.42
C GLY A 384 -38.45 -14.16 -15.01
N GLU A 385 -39.22 -13.18 -15.47
CA GLU A 385 -38.72 -11.87 -15.94
C GLU A 385 -38.50 -10.89 -14.76
N ALA A 386 -38.42 -11.41 -13.53
CA ALA A 386 -38.22 -10.57 -12.36
C ALA A 386 -36.87 -9.82 -12.47
N PRO A 387 -36.83 -8.53 -12.10
CA PRO A 387 -35.59 -7.77 -12.15
C PRO A 387 -34.59 -8.32 -11.13
N THR A 388 -33.36 -8.59 -11.58
CA THR A 388 -32.25 -9.06 -10.77
C THR A 388 -31.07 -8.11 -10.91
N ARG A 389 -30.07 -8.18 -10.03
CA ARG A 389 -28.85 -7.36 -10.19
C ARG A 389 -28.12 -7.72 -11.47
N TYR A 390 -28.02 -9.01 -11.82
CA TYR A 390 -27.39 -9.44 -13.06
C TYR A 390 -28.13 -8.93 -14.30
N SER A 391 -29.47 -9.00 -14.35
CA SER A 391 -30.22 -8.46 -15.49
C SER A 391 -30.07 -6.93 -15.61
N ASN A 392 -30.06 -6.20 -14.49
CA ASN A 392 -29.78 -4.75 -14.49
C ASN A 392 -28.35 -4.42 -14.93
N LEU A 393 -27.36 -5.22 -14.55
CA LEU A 393 -25.97 -5.07 -15.00
C LEU A 393 -25.86 -5.30 -16.51
N THR A 394 -26.54 -6.32 -17.04
CA THR A 394 -26.60 -6.58 -18.49
C THR A 394 -27.33 -5.47 -19.24
N SER A 395 -28.45 -4.97 -18.73
CA SER A 395 -29.14 -3.81 -19.31
C SER A 395 -28.26 -2.56 -19.32
N TRP A 396 -27.50 -2.33 -18.24
CA TRP A 396 -26.51 -1.25 -18.17
C TRP A 396 -25.42 -1.43 -19.23
N GLY A 397 -24.86 -2.64 -19.36
CA GLY A 397 -23.83 -2.95 -20.36
C GLY A 397 -24.32 -2.82 -21.80
N GLN A 398 -25.58 -3.20 -22.07
CA GLN A 398 -26.23 -2.97 -23.35
C GLN A 398 -26.41 -1.47 -23.62
N ALA A 399 -26.91 -0.69 -22.65
CA ALA A 399 -27.05 0.75 -22.77
C ALA A 399 -25.70 1.45 -22.99
N TRP A 400 -24.63 0.95 -22.36
CA TRP A 400 -23.26 1.43 -22.55
C TRP A 400 -22.76 1.25 -23.98
N ARG A 401 -23.04 0.08 -24.59
CA ARG A 401 -22.59 -0.30 -25.93
C ARG A 401 -23.53 0.15 -27.06
N SER A 402 -24.78 0.50 -26.77
CA SER A 402 -25.79 0.82 -27.78
C SER A 402 -25.45 2.05 -28.62
N GLY A 403 -25.93 2.10 -29.86
CA GLY A 403 -25.70 3.22 -30.78
C GLY A 403 -24.21 3.43 -31.07
N PRO A 404 -23.69 4.68 -31.13
CA PRO A 404 -22.28 4.95 -31.40
C PRO A 404 -21.33 4.63 -30.24
N GLY A 405 -21.79 3.93 -29.19
CA GLY A 405 -21.02 3.69 -27.96
C GLY A 405 -20.90 4.94 -27.07
N PRO A 406 -19.93 4.97 -26.13
CA PRO A 406 -19.64 6.13 -25.30
C PRO A 406 -18.87 7.22 -26.07
N LYS A 407 -19.20 8.48 -25.82
CA LYS A 407 -18.48 9.65 -26.34
C LYS A 407 -17.14 9.81 -25.63
N LEU A 408 -16.08 10.05 -26.40
CA LEU A 408 -14.74 10.39 -25.88
C LEU A 408 -14.68 11.89 -25.58
N LEU A 409 -14.38 12.25 -24.34
CA LEU A 409 -14.31 13.65 -23.87
C LEU A 409 -12.89 14.23 -23.93
N VAL A 410 -11.87 13.39 -24.03
CA VAL A 410 -10.46 13.80 -23.95
C VAL A 410 -9.84 13.76 -25.35
N LYS A 411 -9.22 14.87 -25.75
CA LYS A 411 -8.46 14.95 -27.02
C LYS A 411 -7.27 13.98 -26.98
N GLY A 412 -7.12 13.15 -28.01
CA GLY A 412 -6.06 12.14 -28.11
C GLY A 412 -6.41 10.78 -27.50
N LEU A 413 -7.57 10.64 -26.87
CA LEU A 413 -8.12 9.33 -26.53
C LEU A 413 -8.65 8.68 -27.82
N THR A 414 -8.21 7.46 -28.10
CA THR A 414 -8.65 6.63 -29.21
C THR A 414 -9.30 5.35 -28.69
N PRO A 415 -10.12 4.64 -29.46
CA PRO A 415 -10.69 3.37 -29.04
C PRO A 415 -9.62 2.35 -28.57
N GLN A 416 -8.40 2.40 -29.12
CA GLN A 416 -7.29 1.51 -28.77
C GLN A 416 -6.68 1.80 -27.40
N ASN A 417 -6.58 3.07 -27.00
CA ASN A 417 -5.96 3.47 -25.72
C ASN A 417 -6.99 3.84 -24.64
N SER A 418 -8.28 3.86 -24.99
CA SER A 418 -9.38 4.10 -24.06
C SER A 418 -9.65 2.91 -23.14
N LEU A 419 -10.26 3.19 -21.99
CA LEU A 419 -10.72 2.17 -21.06
C LEU A 419 -11.77 1.26 -21.72
N LYS A 420 -11.52 -0.05 -21.72
CA LYS A 420 -12.50 -1.06 -22.16
C LYS A 420 -13.38 -1.43 -20.98
N VAL A 421 -14.69 -1.24 -21.11
CA VAL A 421 -15.67 -1.64 -20.09
C VAL A 421 -16.30 -2.97 -20.49
N ILE A 422 -16.10 -4.00 -19.65
CA ILE A 422 -16.42 -5.39 -19.96
C ILE A 422 -17.22 -5.97 -18.79
N GLU A 423 -18.32 -6.68 -19.07
CA GLU A 423 -19.02 -7.46 -18.05
C GLU A 423 -18.28 -8.78 -17.81
N LYS A 424 -18.04 -9.14 -16.55
CA LYS A 424 -17.49 -10.45 -16.21
C LYS A 424 -18.46 -11.55 -16.64
N LYS A 425 -17.87 -12.68 -17.05
CA LYS A 425 -18.65 -13.87 -17.41
C LYS A 425 -18.95 -14.66 -16.15
N PHE A 426 -20.25 -14.87 -15.89
CA PHE A 426 -20.73 -15.71 -14.81
C PHE A 426 -21.16 -17.07 -15.33
N LEU A 427 -20.90 -18.11 -14.54
CA LEU A 427 -21.50 -19.42 -14.72
C LEU A 427 -22.48 -19.66 -13.58
N PHE A 428 -23.76 -19.78 -13.93
CA PHE A 428 -24.84 -20.02 -12.98
C PHE A 428 -25.04 -21.53 -12.84
N ALA A 429 -24.99 -22.04 -11.61
CA ALA A 429 -25.36 -23.42 -11.31
C ALA A 429 -26.87 -23.52 -11.12
N ALA A 430 -27.51 -24.58 -11.63
CA ALA A 430 -28.87 -24.92 -11.22
C ALA A 430 -28.88 -25.34 -9.75
N ASP A 431 -30.08 -25.48 -9.19
CA ASP A 431 -30.29 -25.76 -7.77
C ASP A 431 -30.02 -27.24 -7.42
N THR A 432 -28.84 -27.74 -7.79
CA THR A 432 -28.37 -29.12 -7.56
C THR A 432 -27.04 -29.12 -6.81
N GLU A 433 -26.81 -30.15 -5.98
CA GLU A 433 -25.73 -30.15 -4.97
C GLU A 433 -24.29 -30.19 -5.51
N LYS A 434 -24.10 -30.51 -6.80
CA LYS A 434 -22.78 -30.68 -7.41
C LYS A 434 -22.49 -29.72 -8.55
N GLU A 435 -23.50 -29.08 -9.13
CA GLU A 435 -23.29 -28.33 -10.38
C GLU A 435 -22.37 -27.12 -10.20
N ILE A 436 -22.40 -26.46 -9.04
CA ILE A 436 -21.50 -25.34 -8.75
C ILE A 436 -20.02 -25.71 -8.89
N PHE A 437 -19.62 -26.92 -8.48
CA PHE A 437 -18.24 -27.37 -8.58
C PHE A 437 -17.83 -27.65 -10.02
N ILE A 438 -18.76 -28.20 -10.82
CA ILE A 438 -18.57 -28.35 -12.28
C ILE A 438 -18.37 -26.96 -12.93
N LYS A 439 -19.17 -25.95 -12.53
CA LYS A 439 -18.98 -24.58 -13.01
C LYS A 439 -17.64 -23.98 -12.53
N CYS A 440 -17.19 -24.30 -11.33
CA CYS A 440 -15.88 -23.87 -10.82
C CYS A 440 -14.74 -24.46 -11.67
N ALA A 441 -14.82 -25.75 -12.02
CA ALA A 441 -13.87 -26.41 -12.93
C ALA A 441 -13.82 -25.71 -14.29
N GLN A 442 -15.00 -25.51 -14.89
CA GLN A 442 -15.13 -24.80 -16.16
C GLN A 442 -14.59 -23.37 -16.10
N MET A 443 -14.75 -22.66 -14.98
CA MET A 443 -14.24 -21.30 -14.80
C MET A 443 -12.71 -21.27 -14.71
N LEU A 444 -12.11 -22.20 -13.96
CA LEU A 444 -10.66 -22.30 -13.77
C LEU A 444 -9.91 -22.70 -15.06
N GLU A 445 -10.55 -23.45 -15.96
CA GLU A 445 -9.95 -23.88 -17.22
C GLU A 445 -9.98 -22.80 -18.32
N ARG A 446 -10.63 -21.65 -18.07
CA ARG A 446 -10.74 -20.60 -19.08
C ARG A 446 -9.43 -19.86 -19.28
N THR A 447 -9.01 -19.78 -20.54
CA THR A 447 -7.96 -18.86 -20.96
C THR A 447 -8.51 -17.44 -21.04
N VAL A 448 -8.06 -16.59 -20.13
CA VAL A 448 -8.33 -15.14 -20.10
C VAL A 448 -7.02 -14.35 -20.31
N PRO A 449 -7.06 -13.13 -20.85
CA PRO A 449 -5.86 -12.34 -21.14
C PRO A 449 -5.27 -11.64 -19.90
N TYR A 450 -5.86 -11.78 -18.71
CA TYR A 450 -5.42 -11.13 -17.47
C TYR A 450 -5.14 -12.16 -16.38
N ASN A 451 -4.34 -11.78 -15.38
CA ASN A 451 -4.02 -12.65 -14.25
C ASN A 451 -5.28 -12.94 -13.41
N THR A 452 -5.40 -14.18 -12.96
CA THR A 452 -6.47 -14.66 -12.08
C THR A 452 -5.85 -15.46 -10.96
N ASP A 453 -6.27 -15.20 -9.72
CA ASP A 453 -5.70 -15.80 -8.51
C ASP A 453 -6.71 -16.66 -7.73
N GLY A 454 -7.84 -17.01 -8.36
CA GLY A 454 -8.86 -17.85 -7.74
C GLY A 454 -10.26 -17.63 -8.30
N LEU A 455 -11.27 -17.86 -7.45
CA LEU A 455 -12.68 -17.80 -7.80
C LEU A 455 -13.46 -16.88 -6.84
N ILE A 456 -14.48 -16.21 -7.38
CA ILE A 456 -15.52 -15.55 -6.60
C ILE A 456 -16.83 -16.31 -6.79
N ILE A 457 -17.42 -16.74 -5.68
CA ILE A 457 -18.65 -17.53 -5.65
C ILE A 457 -19.73 -16.72 -4.94
N THR A 458 -20.79 -16.34 -5.65
CA THR A 458 -21.82 -15.42 -5.15
C THR A 458 -23.17 -16.10 -5.09
N SER A 459 -23.91 -15.90 -4.00
CA SER A 459 -25.29 -16.41 -3.88
C SER A 459 -26.20 -15.74 -4.90
N ASN A 460 -27.03 -16.54 -5.58
CA ASN A 460 -27.98 -16.05 -6.58
C ASN A 460 -29.12 -15.25 -5.93
N LYS A 461 -29.57 -15.63 -4.73
CA LYS A 461 -30.77 -15.07 -4.08
C LYS A 461 -30.47 -13.94 -3.08
N ALA A 462 -29.24 -13.85 -2.58
CA ALA A 462 -28.93 -12.91 -1.51
C ALA A 462 -28.84 -11.46 -2.03
N PRO A 463 -29.54 -10.50 -1.39
CA PRO A 463 -29.34 -9.08 -1.66
C PRO A 463 -27.99 -8.61 -1.12
N LEU A 464 -27.51 -7.48 -1.63
CA LEU A 464 -26.31 -6.84 -1.10
C LEU A 464 -26.58 -6.25 0.29
N PRO A 465 -25.65 -6.39 1.23
CA PRO A 465 -25.72 -5.68 2.51
C PRO A 465 -25.89 -4.18 2.31
N GLU A 466 -26.79 -3.57 3.11
CA GLU A 466 -27.08 -2.13 3.05
C GLU A 466 -25.95 -1.28 3.64
N ARG A 467 -25.27 -1.78 4.68
CA ARG A 467 -24.23 -1.05 5.42
C ARG A 467 -22.89 -1.06 4.68
N PHE A 468 -22.13 0.02 4.84
CA PHE A 468 -20.77 0.15 4.32
C PHE A 468 -19.80 -0.72 5.12
N GLY A 469 -18.74 -1.18 4.46
CA GLY A 469 -17.60 -1.85 5.13
C GLY A 469 -17.95 -3.16 5.83
N VAL A 470 -19.08 -3.79 5.50
CA VAL A 470 -19.45 -5.10 6.04
C VAL A 470 -19.00 -6.23 5.11
N ARG A 471 -18.77 -7.41 5.72
CA ARG A 471 -18.55 -8.65 4.97
C ARG A 471 -19.89 -9.11 4.39
N PHE A 472 -19.86 -9.57 3.14
CA PHE A 472 -20.99 -10.24 2.52
C PHE A 472 -20.84 -11.74 2.71
N ASN A 473 -21.44 -12.28 3.76
CA ASN A 473 -21.32 -13.70 4.14
C ASN A 473 -21.91 -14.67 3.09
N GLN A 474 -22.56 -14.15 2.04
CA GLN A 474 -23.13 -14.92 0.93
C GLN A 474 -22.26 -14.82 -0.35
N GLN A 475 -21.08 -14.20 -0.26
CA GLN A 475 -20.09 -14.15 -1.32
C GLN A 475 -18.76 -14.63 -0.79
N PHE A 476 -18.22 -15.64 -1.46
CA PHE A 476 -16.98 -16.29 -1.08
C PHE A 476 -15.87 -15.99 -2.08
N LYS A 477 -14.65 -15.90 -1.57
CA LYS A 477 -13.41 -15.96 -2.35
C LYS A 477 -12.72 -17.29 -2.06
N TRP A 478 -12.32 -18.00 -3.10
CA TRP A 478 -11.46 -19.17 -2.99
C TRP A 478 -10.14 -18.86 -3.71
N LYS A 479 -9.03 -19.23 -3.08
CA LYS A 479 -7.68 -19.16 -3.65
C LYS A 479 -6.96 -20.49 -3.36
N PRO A 480 -6.00 -20.90 -4.20
CA PRO A 480 -5.06 -21.94 -3.81
C PRO A 480 -4.36 -21.57 -2.50
N SER A 481 -4.17 -22.55 -1.61
CA SER A 481 -3.66 -22.29 -0.25
C SER A 481 -2.26 -21.67 -0.23
N LYS A 482 -1.42 -22.03 -1.22
CA LYS A 482 -0.07 -21.49 -1.42
C LYS A 482 -0.03 -19.99 -1.75
N ASP A 483 -1.15 -19.43 -2.22
CA ASP A 483 -1.26 -18.02 -2.65
C ASP A 483 -1.94 -17.15 -1.56
N ASN A 484 -2.17 -17.72 -0.38
CA ASN A 484 -2.72 -17.00 0.76
C ASN A 484 -1.62 -16.18 1.47
N THR A 485 -1.94 -14.93 1.79
CA THR A 485 -1.01 -13.99 2.44
C THR A 485 -1.64 -13.33 3.68
N ILE A 486 -0.79 -12.93 4.62
CA ILE A 486 -1.15 -12.13 5.79
C ILE A 486 -0.22 -10.90 5.84
N ASP A 487 -0.80 -9.73 6.08
CA ASP A 487 -0.07 -8.49 6.33
C ASP A 487 0.29 -8.38 7.83
N PHE A 488 1.57 -8.51 8.15
CA PHE A 488 2.09 -8.40 9.52
C PHE A 488 2.77 -7.06 9.74
N LEU A 489 2.56 -6.45 10.92
CA LEU A 489 3.51 -5.50 11.47
C LEU A 489 4.71 -6.28 11.98
N VAL A 490 5.88 -5.92 11.48
CA VAL A 490 7.13 -6.60 11.77
C VAL A 490 7.93 -5.79 12.79
N LYS A 491 8.34 -6.45 13.88
CA LYS A 491 9.36 -5.92 14.80
C LYS A 491 10.60 -6.78 14.77
N ILE A 492 11.74 -6.18 14.43
CA ILE A 492 13.03 -6.85 14.43
C ILE A 492 13.53 -6.94 15.87
N VAL A 493 13.95 -8.14 16.28
CA VAL A 493 14.54 -8.36 17.60
C VAL A 493 15.87 -7.61 17.66
N LYS A 494 16.01 -6.81 18.72
CA LYS A 494 17.22 -6.03 18.96
C LYS A 494 18.11 -6.69 20.00
N ASP A 495 19.41 -6.45 19.87
CA ASP A 495 20.37 -6.81 20.89
C ASP A 495 20.18 -5.87 22.10
N PRO A 496 20.05 -6.41 23.33
CA PRO A 496 19.78 -5.60 24.52
C PRO A 496 20.95 -4.69 24.91
N GLU A 497 22.19 -5.02 24.54
CA GLU A 497 23.38 -4.23 24.89
C GLU A 497 23.60 -3.11 23.88
N THR A 498 23.52 -3.40 22.57
CA THR A 498 23.81 -2.43 21.51
C THR A 498 22.57 -1.69 21.01
N ASN A 499 21.37 -2.21 21.27
CA ASN A 499 20.09 -1.73 20.73
C ASN A 499 20.02 -1.72 19.18
N GLN A 500 20.95 -2.43 18.53
CA GLN A 500 20.97 -2.69 17.09
C GLN A 500 20.21 -3.98 16.77
N ASP A 501 19.92 -4.22 15.49
CA ASP A 501 19.28 -5.45 15.05
C ASP A 501 20.13 -6.66 15.42
N LYS A 502 19.54 -7.64 16.11
CA LYS A 502 20.26 -8.83 16.54
C LYS A 502 20.50 -9.75 15.34
N LEU A 503 21.77 -9.92 14.98
CA LEU A 503 22.22 -10.92 14.01
C LEU A 503 22.55 -12.22 14.75
N THR A 504 22.06 -13.34 14.22
CA THR A 504 22.34 -14.67 14.77
C THR A 504 22.87 -15.57 13.67
N ASP A 505 23.97 -16.27 13.94
CA ASP A 505 24.56 -17.26 13.04
C ASP A 505 23.78 -18.57 13.11
N ILE A 506 23.48 -19.16 11.95
CA ILE A 506 22.91 -20.50 11.85
C ILE A 506 23.56 -21.25 10.69
N ILE A 507 23.79 -22.55 10.89
CA ILE A 507 24.26 -23.43 9.82
C ILE A 507 23.03 -23.87 9.03
N ARG A 508 23.03 -23.58 7.73
CA ARG A 508 21.99 -24.04 6.81
C ARG A 508 21.90 -25.56 6.82
N PRO A 509 20.72 -26.16 7.08
CA PRO A 509 20.56 -27.62 7.14
C PRO A 509 20.91 -28.33 5.83
N ASP A 510 20.82 -27.61 4.71
CA ASP A 510 20.92 -28.08 3.33
C ASP A 510 22.31 -27.89 2.71
N SER A 511 23.01 -26.79 3.02
CA SER A 511 24.30 -26.46 2.38
C SER A 511 25.53 -26.51 3.29
N ALA A 512 25.36 -26.71 4.61
CA ALA A 512 26.42 -26.58 5.62
C ALA A 512 27.11 -25.19 5.69
N ASP A 513 26.60 -24.20 4.93
CA ASP A 513 27.06 -22.83 5.00
C ASP A 513 26.54 -22.16 6.27
N THR A 514 27.37 -21.29 6.86
CA THR A 514 26.94 -20.43 7.96
C THR A 514 26.29 -19.19 7.39
N ILE A 515 24.99 -19.01 7.63
CA ILE A 515 24.26 -17.80 7.27
C ILE A 515 23.96 -16.95 8.51
N LYS A 516 23.88 -15.64 8.31
CA LYS A 516 23.36 -14.72 9.32
C LYS A 516 21.88 -14.49 9.10
N HIS A 517 21.11 -14.44 10.17
CA HIS A 517 19.69 -14.12 10.09
C HIS A 517 19.28 -13.08 11.15
N LYS A 518 18.25 -12.32 10.82
CA LYS A 518 17.49 -11.47 11.75
C LYS A 518 16.23 -12.20 12.19
N THR A 519 15.84 -12.01 13.45
CA THR A 519 14.56 -12.51 13.97
C THR A 519 13.49 -11.43 13.91
N LEU A 520 12.37 -11.74 13.29
CA LEU A 520 11.21 -10.87 13.17
C LEU A 520 10.06 -11.41 14.03
N ARG A 521 9.44 -10.51 14.80
CA ARG A 521 8.21 -10.77 15.57
C ARG A 521 7.03 -10.21 14.81
N LEU A 522 6.04 -11.06 14.57
CA LEU A 522 4.91 -10.79 13.70
C LEU A 522 3.67 -10.37 14.51
N TYR A 523 3.12 -9.22 14.17
CA TYR A 523 1.97 -8.63 14.86
C TYR A 523 0.78 -8.42 13.91
N ILE A 524 -0.41 -8.65 14.44
CA ILE A 524 -1.71 -8.44 13.79
C ILE A 524 -2.55 -7.43 14.58
N GLY A 525 -3.63 -6.92 14.00
CA GLY A 525 -4.51 -5.94 14.63
C GLY A 525 -5.62 -6.57 15.47
N THR A 526 -5.88 -6.03 16.66
CA THR A 526 -7.06 -6.36 17.46
C THR A 526 -7.73 -5.09 17.99
N SER A 527 -9.05 -5.10 18.04
CA SER A 527 -9.87 -4.07 18.72
C SER A 527 -10.55 -4.63 19.98
N ALA A 528 -10.21 -5.87 20.37
CA ALA A 528 -10.68 -6.51 21.58
C ALA A 528 -9.97 -5.96 22.82
N ASP A 529 -10.60 -6.19 23.98
CA ASP A 529 -10.05 -5.81 25.28
C ASP A 529 -8.63 -6.40 25.46
N PRO A 530 -7.63 -5.62 25.92
CA PRO A 530 -6.28 -6.12 26.26
C PRO A 530 -6.26 -7.35 27.16
N ALA A 531 -7.29 -7.55 27.99
CA ALA A 531 -7.43 -8.74 28.80
C ALA A 531 -7.43 -10.06 27.98
N TYR A 532 -7.81 -9.99 26.69
CA TYR A 532 -7.87 -11.15 25.79
C TYR A 532 -6.55 -11.48 25.09
N ASP A 533 -5.52 -10.65 25.18
CA ASP A 533 -4.24 -10.93 24.52
C ASP A 533 -3.51 -12.10 25.14
N ASP A 534 -3.53 -12.14 26.47
CA ASP A 534 -2.96 -13.22 27.28
C ASP A 534 -3.94 -13.51 28.41
N PRO A 535 -4.98 -14.32 28.14
CA PRO A 535 -6.00 -14.65 29.12
C PRO A 535 -5.40 -15.28 30.37
N ARG A 536 -4.34 -16.07 30.22
CA ARG A 536 -3.64 -16.73 31.32
C ARG A 536 -3.01 -15.69 32.24
N ARG A 537 -2.26 -14.73 31.71
CA ARG A 537 -1.64 -13.67 32.50
C ARG A 537 -2.65 -12.71 33.10
N THR A 538 -3.75 -12.43 32.42
CA THR A 538 -4.86 -11.64 32.96
C THR A 538 -5.43 -12.28 34.22
N ILE A 539 -5.67 -13.60 34.18
CA ILE A 539 -6.17 -14.37 35.34
C ILE A 539 -5.10 -14.44 36.43
N LEU A 540 -3.86 -14.80 36.09
CA LEU A 540 -2.76 -14.95 37.06
C LEU A 540 -2.43 -13.66 37.80
N LEU A 541 -2.57 -12.50 37.14
CA LEU A 541 -2.33 -11.18 37.74
C LEU A 541 -3.60 -10.53 38.31
N ILE A 542 -4.72 -11.26 38.38
CA ILE A 542 -6.02 -10.80 38.91
C ILE A 542 -6.41 -9.43 38.31
N LYS A 543 -6.20 -9.28 37.00
CA LYS A 543 -6.59 -8.07 36.29
C LYS A 543 -8.11 -8.04 36.11
N LYS A 544 -8.67 -6.83 35.96
CA LYS A 544 -10.10 -6.65 35.71
C LYS A 544 -10.53 -7.44 34.46
N LEU A 545 -11.49 -8.34 34.65
CA LEU A 545 -12.03 -9.15 33.57
C LEU A 545 -12.86 -8.29 32.59
N PRO A 546 -12.83 -8.63 31.29
CA PRO A 546 -13.57 -7.90 30.27
C PRO A 546 -15.09 -8.01 30.49
N SER A 547 -15.83 -6.94 30.18
CA SER A 547 -17.27 -6.81 30.46
C SER A 547 -18.19 -7.67 29.57
N GLY A 548 -17.63 -8.47 28.66
CA GLY A 548 -18.37 -9.34 27.76
C GLY A 548 -17.47 -10.04 26.75
N ARG A 549 -18.00 -11.08 26.07
CA ARG A 549 -17.26 -11.82 25.03
C ARG A 549 -16.85 -10.90 23.87
N PRO A 550 -15.66 -11.10 23.26
CA PRO A 550 -15.24 -10.32 22.09
C PRO A 550 -16.31 -10.39 21.00
N GLY A 551 -16.75 -9.24 20.47
CA GLY A 551 -17.76 -9.17 19.41
C GLY A 551 -19.22 -9.40 19.83
N GLY A 552 -19.51 -9.64 21.11
CA GLY A 552 -20.88 -9.81 21.63
C GLY A 552 -21.62 -8.48 21.88
N LYS A 553 -22.95 -8.54 22.06
CA LYS A 553 -23.74 -7.39 22.54
C LYS A 553 -23.19 -6.94 23.91
N GLY A 554 -22.78 -5.67 24.02
CA GLY A 554 -22.19 -5.09 25.23
C GLY A 554 -20.64 -5.12 25.31
N ALA A 555 -19.96 -5.68 24.30
CA ALA A 555 -18.49 -5.65 24.24
C ALA A 555 -17.97 -4.23 23.99
N LYS A 556 -17.09 -3.73 24.86
CA LYS A 556 -16.40 -2.46 24.66
C LYS A 556 -15.42 -2.61 23.50
N LYS A 557 -15.57 -1.77 22.47
CA LYS A 557 -14.60 -1.70 21.36
C LYS A 557 -13.45 -0.78 21.75
N TYR A 558 -12.23 -1.29 21.64
CA TYR A 558 -11.02 -0.52 21.82
C TYR A 558 -10.49 -0.02 20.48
N ARG A 559 -9.64 1.02 20.52
CA ARG A 559 -8.86 1.40 19.33
C ARG A 559 -7.99 0.23 18.90
N MET A 560 -7.87 0.03 17.59
CA MET A 560 -7.08 -1.08 17.05
C MET A 560 -5.63 -0.95 17.50
N ARG A 561 -5.04 -2.07 17.93
CA ARG A 561 -3.69 -2.15 18.45
C ARG A 561 -3.00 -3.42 17.97
N PRO A 562 -1.66 -3.42 17.83
CA PRO A 562 -0.90 -4.60 17.45
C PRO A 562 -0.83 -5.61 18.60
N VAL A 563 -1.04 -6.88 18.30
CA VAL A 563 -0.84 -8.04 19.19
C VAL A 563 -0.05 -9.12 18.45
N LEU A 564 0.73 -9.93 19.16
CA LEU A 564 1.47 -11.05 18.56
C LEU A 564 0.50 -12.02 17.88
N PHE A 565 0.85 -12.48 16.70
CA PHE A 565 0.05 -13.48 15.99
C PHE A 565 0.12 -14.84 16.71
N THR A 566 -0.95 -15.18 17.40
CA THR A 566 -1.06 -16.44 18.14
C THR A 566 -2.32 -17.16 17.66
N PRO A 567 -2.20 -18.03 16.63
CA PRO A 567 -3.37 -18.67 16.04
C PRO A 567 -4.06 -19.59 17.06
N GLN A 568 -5.40 -19.59 17.05
CA GLN A 568 -6.19 -20.45 17.95
C GLN A 568 -6.43 -21.83 17.35
N SER A 569 -6.58 -21.90 16.04
CA SER A 569 -6.69 -23.14 15.27
C SER A 569 -5.29 -23.54 14.81
N PHE A 570 -4.98 -24.85 14.78
CA PHE A 570 -3.65 -25.35 14.38
C PHE A 570 -2.54 -24.63 15.16
N GLU A 571 -2.55 -24.79 16.50
CA GLU A 571 -1.63 -24.09 17.39
C GLU A 571 -0.17 -24.31 16.99
N ASP A 572 0.55 -23.22 16.78
CA ASP A 572 2.00 -23.20 16.57
C ASP A 572 2.63 -22.09 17.40
N THR A 573 3.48 -22.48 18.34
CA THR A 573 4.22 -21.57 19.22
C THR A 573 5.20 -20.66 18.48
N MET A 574 5.61 -21.04 17.26
CA MET A 574 6.52 -20.30 16.39
C MET A 574 5.81 -19.50 15.30
N ALA A 575 4.47 -19.54 15.21
CA ALA A 575 3.71 -18.81 14.19
C ALA A 575 3.95 -17.29 14.21
N SER A 576 4.28 -16.72 15.38
CA SER A 576 4.63 -15.29 15.53
C SER A 576 6.09 -14.95 15.21
N VAL A 577 6.89 -15.93 14.79
CA VAL A 577 8.34 -15.80 14.60
C VAL A 577 8.68 -16.09 13.15
N CYS A 578 9.45 -15.18 12.56
CA CYS A 578 10.04 -15.35 11.25
C CYS A 578 11.55 -15.12 11.36
N TYR A 579 12.34 -16.04 10.83
CA TYR A 579 13.77 -15.88 10.61
C TYR A 579 13.97 -15.51 9.16
N LEU A 580 14.73 -14.44 8.91
CA LEU A 580 15.12 -14.05 7.57
C LEU A 580 16.62 -13.90 7.50
N GLU A 581 17.18 -14.48 6.46
CA GLU A 581 18.57 -14.25 6.11
C GLU A 581 18.86 -12.74 5.99
N ALA A 582 20.03 -12.37 6.46
CA ALA A 582 20.55 -11.03 6.34
C ALA A 582 21.80 -11.10 5.47
N THR A 583 21.86 -10.24 4.47
CA THR A 583 23.04 -10.06 3.62
C THR A 583 23.65 -8.70 3.89
N GLU A 584 24.98 -8.63 3.83
CA GLU A 584 25.69 -7.37 3.94
C GLU A 584 25.55 -6.57 2.64
N ASP A 585 25.04 -5.36 2.75
CA ASP A 585 24.98 -4.42 1.63
C ASP A 585 26.40 -3.87 1.38
N THR A 586 26.97 -4.18 0.22
CA THR A 586 28.36 -3.83 -0.11
C THR A 586 28.61 -2.33 -0.20
N ALA A 587 27.56 -1.51 -0.35
CA ALA A 587 27.67 -0.06 -0.39
C ALA A 587 27.70 0.57 1.01
N THR A 588 26.97 0.01 1.98
CA THR A 588 26.80 0.60 3.32
C THR A 588 27.47 -0.19 4.45
N GLY A 589 27.85 -1.45 4.19
CA GLY A 589 28.28 -2.41 5.22
C GLY A 589 27.17 -2.83 6.18
N GLU A 590 25.91 -2.48 5.90
CA GLU A 590 24.77 -2.80 6.76
C GLU A 590 24.22 -4.19 6.41
N TRP A 591 23.90 -4.98 7.44
CA TRP A 591 23.20 -6.24 7.26
C TRP A 591 21.71 -6.01 7.06
N VAL A 592 21.18 -6.40 5.90
CA VAL A 592 19.79 -6.15 5.49
C VAL A 592 19.07 -7.46 5.22
N SER A 593 17.86 -7.60 5.75
CA SER A 593 16.93 -8.66 5.35
C SER A 593 15.96 -8.10 4.32
N ARG A 594 15.69 -8.85 3.25
CA ARG A 594 14.89 -8.38 2.11
C ARG A 594 13.66 -9.27 1.90
N CYS A 595 12.66 -8.73 1.24
CA CYS A 595 11.57 -9.52 0.69
C CYS A 595 12.11 -10.44 -0.43
N THR A 596 11.33 -11.47 -0.76
CA THR A 596 11.63 -12.37 -1.88
C THR A 596 11.91 -11.53 -3.14
N SER A 597 12.91 -11.90 -3.95
CA SER A 597 13.23 -11.18 -5.18
C SER A 597 12.35 -11.65 -6.34
N HIS A 598 12.25 -10.83 -7.39
CA HIS A 598 11.54 -11.20 -8.61
C HIS A 598 12.13 -12.45 -9.30
N ASP A 599 13.43 -12.71 -9.10
CA ASP A 599 14.13 -13.88 -9.65
C ASP A 599 13.76 -15.17 -8.90
N ASP A 600 13.39 -15.06 -7.61
CA ASP A 600 13.00 -16.20 -6.75
C ASP A 600 11.49 -16.52 -6.81
N ALA A 601 10.65 -15.54 -7.15
CA ALA A 601 9.19 -15.69 -7.30
C ALA A 601 8.62 -14.68 -8.31
N PRO A 602 8.43 -15.07 -9.59
CA PRO A 602 7.88 -14.19 -10.62
C PRO A 602 6.47 -13.72 -10.27
N GLY A 603 6.20 -12.41 -10.39
CA GLY A 603 4.85 -11.84 -10.35
C GLY A 603 4.57 -10.84 -9.23
N GLU A 604 5.10 -11.03 -8.00
CA GLU A 604 4.72 -10.19 -6.85
C GLU A 604 5.87 -9.81 -5.89
N ALA A 605 7.04 -10.40 -6.07
CA ALA A 605 8.17 -10.32 -5.15
C ALA A 605 9.00 -9.05 -5.36
N SER A 606 9.12 -8.20 -4.34
CA SER A 606 9.65 -6.84 -4.53
C SER A 606 11.15 -6.67 -4.30
N GLY A 607 11.82 -7.62 -3.64
CA GLY A 607 13.21 -7.46 -3.20
C GLY A 607 13.41 -6.32 -2.18
N ASP A 608 12.32 -5.77 -1.63
CA ASP A 608 12.37 -4.60 -0.76
C ASP A 608 13.11 -4.90 0.55
N PRO A 609 14.00 -3.99 1.03
CA PRO A 609 14.60 -4.12 2.34
C PRO A 609 13.53 -3.97 3.44
N ILE A 610 13.54 -4.89 4.40
CA ILE A 610 12.62 -4.90 5.54
C ILE A 610 13.25 -4.12 6.69
N THR A 611 12.58 -3.06 7.12
CA THR A 611 13.00 -2.27 8.29
C THR A 611 12.06 -2.48 9.46
N ASN A 612 12.55 -2.23 10.68
CA ASN A 612 11.74 -2.35 11.90
C ASN A 612 10.50 -1.44 11.85
N ASN A 613 9.36 -1.94 12.34
CA ASN A 613 8.04 -1.31 12.24
C ASN A 613 7.50 -1.13 10.80
N SER A 614 7.95 -1.97 9.87
CA SER A 614 7.33 -2.09 8.55
C SER A 614 6.12 -3.03 8.58
N ILE A 615 5.16 -2.79 7.70
CA ILE A 615 4.08 -3.74 7.41
C ILE A 615 4.48 -4.54 6.18
N VAL A 616 4.55 -5.86 6.33
CA VAL A 616 5.08 -6.78 5.32
C VAL A 616 4.00 -7.81 4.98
N GLU A 617 3.75 -8.00 3.70
CA GLU A 617 2.87 -9.04 3.19
C GLU A 617 3.66 -10.35 3.11
N MET A 618 3.22 -11.37 3.83
CA MET A 618 3.93 -12.65 3.93
C MET A 618 3.01 -13.82 3.54
N ARG A 619 3.54 -14.81 2.82
CA ARG A 619 2.91 -16.14 2.67
C ARG A 619 3.52 -17.12 3.66
N TYR A 620 2.78 -18.18 3.94
CA TYR A 620 3.26 -19.29 4.77
C TYR A 620 3.62 -20.47 3.88
N ASP A 621 4.85 -20.95 4.00
CA ASP A 621 5.31 -22.21 3.44
C ASP A 621 5.16 -23.31 4.50
N PRO A 622 4.18 -24.22 4.33
CA PRO A 622 3.97 -25.32 5.26
C PRO A 622 5.00 -26.45 5.09
N ASP A 623 6.04 -26.30 4.24
CA ASP A 623 7.07 -27.32 4.06
C ASP A 623 7.70 -27.68 5.41
N PRO A 624 7.50 -28.92 5.90
CA PRO A 624 8.00 -29.38 7.19
C PRO A 624 9.51 -29.62 7.21
N THR A 625 10.18 -29.59 6.04
CA THR A 625 11.65 -29.65 5.97
C THR A 625 12.29 -28.33 6.38
N LEU A 626 11.54 -27.22 6.32
CA LEU A 626 11.99 -25.92 6.82
C LEU A 626 12.07 -25.95 8.35
N PRO A 627 13.19 -25.49 8.94
CA PRO A 627 13.28 -25.36 10.40
C PRO A 627 12.23 -24.38 10.92
N SER A 628 11.68 -24.66 12.10
CA SER A 628 10.67 -23.80 12.72
C SER A 628 11.12 -22.33 12.78
N GLY A 629 10.27 -21.43 12.29
CA GLY A 629 10.57 -20.01 12.15
C GLY A 629 10.98 -19.59 10.73
N TRP A 630 11.28 -20.51 9.82
CA TRP A 630 11.58 -20.21 8.40
C TRP A 630 10.37 -20.36 7.47
N ASN A 631 9.20 -20.67 8.03
CA ASN A 631 7.97 -20.91 7.24
C ASN A 631 7.36 -19.63 6.66
N TRP A 632 7.63 -18.46 7.24
CA TRP A 632 7.11 -17.21 6.71
C TRP A 632 8.00 -16.66 5.61
N VAL A 633 7.43 -16.47 4.42
CA VAL A 633 8.12 -15.94 3.24
C VAL A 633 7.60 -14.53 2.94
N PRO A 634 8.40 -13.47 3.12
CA PRO A 634 8.00 -12.10 2.83
C PRO A 634 7.94 -11.85 1.33
N ILE A 635 6.81 -11.37 0.85
CA ILE A 635 6.58 -11.08 -0.57
C ILE A 635 6.95 -9.63 -0.89
N ARG A 636 6.46 -8.69 -0.08
CA ARG A 636 6.74 -7.26 -0.27
C ARG A 636 6.49 -6.42 0.98
N VAL A 637 7.10 -5.23 1.02
CA VAL A 637 6.77 -4.19 2.01
C VAL A 637 5.54 -3.41 1.53
N ARG A 638 4.53 -3.31 2.40
CA ARG A 638 3.33 -2.49 2.16
C ARG A 638 3.61 -1.06 2.61
N TYR A 639 4.33 -0.30 1.77
CA TYR A 639 4.74 1.08 2.07
C TYR A 639 3.55 1.99 2.45
N ASP A 640 2.43 1.85 1.75
CA ASP A 640 1.19 2.58 2.01
C ASP A 640 0.65 2.37 3.43
N LYS A 641 0.68 1.12 3.89
CA LYS A 641 0.24 0.74 5.25
C LYS A 641 1.27 1.16 6.29
N THR A 642 2.55 0.99 5.96
CA THR A 642 3.69 1.31 6.83
C THR A 642 3.71 2.81 7.17
N GLU A 643 3.59 3.67 6.17
CA GLU A 643 3.58 5.13 6.35
C GLU A 643 2.39 5.58 7.21
N ARG A 644 1.19 5.03 6.97
CA ARG A 644 0.01 5.30 7.80
C ARG A 644 0.20 4.88 9.25
N PHE A 645 0.77 3.69 9.47
CA PHE A 645 1.07 3.18 10.81
C PHE A 645 2.08 4.06 11.54
N GLN A 646 3.16 4.46 10.87
CA GLN A 646 4.18 5.35 11.42
C GLN A 646 3.64 6.77 11.70
N GLY A 647 2.70 7.24 10.87
CA GLY A 647 1.95 8.48 11.10
C GLY A 647 0.91 8.40 12.23
N GLY A 648 0.84 7.28 12.97
CA GLY A 648 -0.05 7.10 14.14
C GLY A 648 -1.43 6.55 13.83
N SER A 649 -1.73 6.21 12.56
CA SER A 649 -3.01 5.63 12.14
C SER A 649 -2.91 4.12 11.99
N ILE A 650 -3.44 3.38 12.97
CA ILE A 650 -3.43 1.90 12.95
C ILE A 650 -4.62 1.35 12.15
N GLU A 651 -5.74 2.06 12.08
CA GLU A 651 -6.95 1.57 11.41
C GLU A 651 -6.69 1.25 9.93
N ARG A 652 -7.15 0.07 9.47
CA ARG A 652 -6.99 -0.44 8.09
C ARG A 652 -5.54 -0.69 7.64
N THR A 653 -4.56 -0.69 8.54
CA THR A 653 -3.17 -1.05 8.19
C THR A 653 -2.89 -2.53 8.42
N LEU A 654 -3.30 -3.09 9.55
CA LEU A 654 -3.08 -4.51 9.89
C LEU A 654 -4.30 -5.39 9.58
N ASN A 655 -4.07 -6.66 9.24
CA ASN A 655 -5.15 -7.64 9.24
C ASN A 655 -5.66 -7.84 10.68
N SER A 656 -6.98 -7.99 10.82
CA SER A 656 -7.58 -8.30 12.12
C SER A 656 -7.30 -9.75 12.52
N VAL A 657 -7.35 -10.05 13.83
CA VAL A 657 -7.28 -11.43 14.35
C VAL A 657 -8.20 -12.38 13.60
N GLU A 658 -9.46 -12.00 13.37
CA GLU A 658 -10.42 -12.87 12.68
C GLU A 658 -10.05 -13.12 11.22
N THR A 659 -9.41 -12.16 10.57
CA THR A 659 -8.95 -12.28 9.19
C THR A 659 -7.72 -13.18 9.12
N ALA A 660 -6.73 -12.92 9.95
CA ALA A 660 -5.50 -13.71 10.02
C ALA A 660 -5.80 -15.17 10.39
N GLU A 661 -6.69 -15.41 11.35
CA GLU A 661 -7.13 -16.74 11.76
C GLU A 661 -7.86 -17.49 10.63
N SER A 662 -8.71 -16.80 9.87
CA SER A 662 -9.39 -17.42 8.71
C SER A 662 -8.40 -17.79 7.59
N VAL A 663 -7.40 -16.95 7.34
CA VAL A 663 -6.32 -17.26 6.39
C VAL A 663 -5.48 -18.43 6.90
N TRP A 664 -5.12 -18.45 8.19
CA TRP A 664 -4.39 -19.54 8.83
C TRP A 664 -5.12 -20.88 8.71
N ARG A 665 -6.42 -20.92 9.00
CA ARG A 665 -7.26 -22.11 8.76
C ARG A 665 -7.21 -22.55 7.30
N SER A 666 -7.32 -21.61 6.35
CA SER A 666 -7.27 -21.92 4.92
C SER A 666 -5.91 -22.43 4.44
N ILE A 667 -4.83 -22.15 5.16
CA ILE A 667 -3.48 -22.68 4.87
C ILE A 667 -3.36 -24.14 5.35
N HIS A 668 -3.82 -24.43 6.58
CA HIS A 668 -3.65 -25.75 7.22
C HIS A 668 -4.76 -26.77 6.90
N ASP A 669 -5.95 -26.30 6.59
CA ASP A 669 -7.11 -27.09 6.17
C ASP A 669 -7.71 -26.50 4.88
N PRO A 670 -6.97 -26.61 3.77
CA PRO A 670 -7.34 -25.96 2.52
C PRO A 670 -8.47 -26.70 1.82
N ILE A 671 -9.34 -25.94 1.15
CA ILE A 671 -10.16 -26.49 0.06
C ILE A 671 -9.25 -26.60 -1.16
N THR A 672 -8.91 -27.82 -1.56
CA THR A 672 -8.00 -28.07 -2.68
C THR A 672 -8.66 -27.83 -4.04
N ARG A 673 -7.86 -27.89 -5.12
CA ARG A 673 -8.37 -27.74 -6.48
C ARG A 673 -9.32 -28.87 -6.82
N HIS A 674 -9.02 -30.12 -6.43
CA HIS A 674 -9.95 -31.24 -6.59
C HIS A 674 -11.28 -30.98 -5.88
N MET A 675 -11.23 -30.56 -4.62
CA MET A 675 -12.44 -30.36 -3.81
C MET A 675 -13.35 -29.26 -4.40
N ILE A 676 -12.78 -28.12 -4.82
CA ILE A 676 -13.58 -27.02 -5.39
C ILE A 676 -14.11 -27.33 -6.81
N THR A 677 -13.55 -28.32 -7.51
CA THR A 677 -13.96 -28.67 -8.88
C THR A 677 -14.88 -29.89 -8.95
N THR A 678 -14.87 -30.76 -7.92
CA THR A 678 -15.69 -31.98 -7.86
C THR A 678 -16.81 -31.91 -6.82
N GLY A 679 -16.62 -31.10 -5.77
CA GLY A 679 -17.47 -31.10 -4.59
C GLY A 679 -17.26 -32.31 -3.70
N ASP A 680 -16.14 -33.00 -3.81
CA ASP A 680 -15.76 -34.07 -2.90
C ASP A 680 -15.36 -33.51 -1.53
N ALA A 681 -15.58 -34.32 -0.48
CA ALA A 681 -15.25 -33.93 0.88
C ALA A 681 -13.74 -34.01 1.17
N ASN A 682 -13.00 -34.76 0.35
CA ASN A 682 -11.58 -35.01 0.53
C ASN A 682 -10.80 -34.58 -0.73
N PRO A 683 -9.51 -34.23 -0.59
CA PRO A 683 -8.60 -34.02 -1.71
C PRO A 683 -8.46 -35.26 -2.61
N SER A 684 -7.92 -35.09 -3.82
CA SER A 684 -7.53 -36.23 -4.66
C SER A 684 -6.43 -37.07 -3.98
N ALA A 685 -6.18 -38.30 -4.44
CA ALA A 685 -5.09 -39.11 -3.88
C ALA A 685 -3.72 -38.42 -3.98
N GLU A 686 -3.47 -37.69 -5.07
CA GLU A 686 -2.24 -36.91 -5.30
C GLU A 686 -2.16 -35.71 -4.34
N GLU A 687 -3.20 -34.89 -4.27
CA GLU A 687 -3.25 -33.73 -3.35
C GLU A 687 -3.21 -34.18 -1.89
N GLN A 688 -3.87 -35.30 -1.56
CA GLN A 688 -3.82 -35.90 -0.24
C GLN A 688 -2.41 -36.40 0.05
N ALA A 689 -1.70 -37.00 -0.91
CA ALA A 689 -0.31 -37.40 -0.74
C ALA A 689 0.59 -36.17 -0.51
N GLU A 690 0.41 -35.07 -1.24
CA GLU A 690 1.14 -33.82 -1.01
C GLU A 690 0.87 -33.25 0.40
N LEU A 691 -0.39 -33.18 0.81
CA LEU A 691 -0.80 -32.72 2.14
C LEU A 691 -0.33 -33.66 3.26
N THR A 692 -0.32 -34.97 3.01
CA THR A 692 0.10 -36.00 4.00
C THR A 692 1.61 -36.06 4.10
N LEU A 693 2.36 -35.95 3.00
CA LEU A 693 3.81 -35.77 2.99
C LEU A 693 4.20 -34.52 3.80
N ALA A 694 3.47 -33.42 3.65
CA ALA A 694 3.66 -32.22 4.46
C ALA A 694 3.37 -32.46 5.97
N LYS A 695 2.35 -33.28 6.31
CA LYS A 695 1.97 -33.58 7.70
C LYS A 695 2.86 -34.64 8.38
N GLU A 696 3.17 -35.75 7.72
CA GLU A 696 3.96 -36.85 8.27
C GLU A 696 5.43 -36.47 8.47
N ARG A 697 6.00 -35.67 7.55
CA ARG A 697 7.34 -35.10 7.75
C ARG A 697 7.38 -34.11 8.92
N SER A 698 6.29 -33.37 9.19
CA SER A 698 6.14 -32.47 10.35
C SER A 698 6.15 -33.23 11.69
N VAL A 699 5.41 -34.34 11.78
CA VAL A 699 5.36 -35.18 12.99
C VAL A 699 6.69 -35.91 13.24
N ALA A 700 7.37 -36.36 12.19
CA ALA A 700 8.66 -37.05 12.31
C ALA A 700 9.81 -36.15 12.80
N LEU A 701 9.81 -34.85 12.47
CA LEU A 701 10.83 -33.90 12.95
C LEU A 701 10.55 -33.33 14.33
N SER A 702 9.28 -33.00 14.66
CA SER A 702 8.90 -32.55 16.00
C SER A 702 9.19 -33.62 17.06
N SER A 703 8.96 -34.89 16.73
CA SER A 703 9.32 -36.02 17.60
C SER A 703 10.84 -36.27 17.69
N ARG A 704 11.66 -35.86 16.72
CA ARG A 704 13.14 -35.84 16.83
C ARG A 704 13.64 -34.71 17.74
N TYR A 705 12.99 -33.54 17.71
CA TYR A 705 13.29 -32.43 18.61
C TYR A 705 12.95 -32.75 20.09
N TYR A 706 11.82 -33.42 20.33
CA TYR A 706 11.46 -33.91 21.68
C TYR A 706 12.25 -35.17 22.12
N LYS A 707 12.82 -35.94 21.18
CA LYS A 707 13.69 -37.11 21.48
C LYS A 707 15.15 -36.75 21.74
N LYS A 708 15.56 -35.47 21.69
CA LYS A 708 16.77 -35.03 22.42
C LYS A 708 16.43 -34.95 23.91
N LYS A 709 16.37 -36.12 24.56
CA LYS A 709 16.43 -36.22 26.02
C LYS A 709 17.69 -35.48 26.46
N SER A 710 17.52 -34.28 27.02
CA SER A 710 18.49 -33.73 27.95
C SER A 710 18.76 -34.82 29.00
N SER A 711 20.04 -35.10 29.26
CA SER A 711 20.40 -36.10 30.27
C SER A 711 19.74 -35.73 31.60
N ILE A 712 19.29 -36.75 32.35
CA ILE A 712 18.58 -36.59 33.63
C ILE A 712 19.33 -35.67 34.62
N LYS A 713 20.64 -35.46 34.44
CA LYS A 713 21.44 -34.48 35.20
C LYS A 713 21.01 -33.02 35.00
N ASN A 714 20.55 -32.61 33.81
CA ASN A 714 20.19 -31.21 33.54
C ASN A 714 18.82 -30.81 34.12
N VAL A 715 17.91 -31.77 34.32
CA VAL A 715 16.59 -31.49 34.96
C VAL A 715 16.75 -31.20 36.45
N SER A 716 17.80 -31.74 37.10
CA SER A 716 18.10 -31.45 38.51
C SER A 716 18.64 -30.02 38.72
N LEU A 717 19.48 -29.51 37.81
CA LEU A 717 20.02 -28.15 37.87
C LEU A 717 18.95 -27.07 37.66
N VAL A 718 18.02 -27.30 36.73
CA VAL A 718 16.94 -26.35 36.42
C VAL A 718 15.89 -26.28 37.55
N ARG A 719 15.69 -27.36 38.31
CA ARG A 719 14.78 -27.36 39.48
C ARG A 719 15.26 -26.43 40.59
N THR A 720 16.56 -26.35 40.82
CA THR A 720 17.15 -25.48 41.86
C THR A 720 17.07 -23.99 41.51
N MET A 721 17.13 -23.62 40.22
CA MET A 721 17.02 -22.21 39.81
C MET A 721 15.58 -21.68 39.79
N ALA A 722 14.58 -22.55 39.63
CA ALA A 722 13.18 -22.15 39.64
C ALA A 722 12.65 -21.78 41.05
N TYR A 723 13.35 -22.18 42.12
CA TYR A 723 12.96 -21.90 43.51
C TYR A 723 13.78 -20.78 44.19
N PHE A 724 14.75 -20.16 43.50
CA PHE A 724 15.66 -19.20 44.14
C PHE A 724 15.12 -17.74 44.22
N HIS A 725 13.98 -17.42 43.60
CA HIS A 725 13.45 -16.04 43.57
C HIS A 725 12.07 -15.86 44.21
N ASN A 726 11.62 -16.79 45.05
CA ASN A 726 10.30 -16.71 45.70
C ASN A 726 10.37 -16.82 47.24
N ASP A 727 11.43 -16.35 47.90
CA ASP A 727 11.42 -16.09 49.35
C ASP A 727 12.43 -14.98 49.71
N ALA A 728 11.92 -13.74 49.84
CA ALA A 728 12.30 -12.65 50.76
C ALA A 728 11.73 -11.32 50.27
#